data_AF-A0A1R3G773-F1
#
_entry.id   AF-A0A1R3G773-F1
#
_cell.length_a   1.000
_cell.length_b   1.000
_cell.length_c   1.000
_cell.angle_alpha   90.00
_cell.angle_beta   90.00
_cell.angle_gamma   90.00
#
_symmetry.space_group_name_H-M   'P 1'
#
loop_
_entity.id
_entity.type
_entity.pdbx_description
1 polymer ?
#
loop_
_entity_poly.entity_id
_entity_poly.type
_entity_poly.pdbx_seq_one_letter_code
_entity_poly.pdbx_strand_id
1 'polypeptide(L)'
;MGEKFGLIICVWMILLWGNCLGRFVVEKNSLKLISPESIKGVYESAVGNFGVPQYGGNLVGIVVYPKQNQRACMNFDDFGDSFKFRPGALPIIVLVDRGDCFFTLKAWNAQMAGAAAILVADNRDEPLITMDSPEQDNTYAEYLQNITIPSVLIEKSLGDSIKKELSRGEMVNMNLDWTKFLPNPDQSIEYEFWMSSHYECGPKSDNQIEFVKNFKGVAKRLEQEGYTQFTPHYITWYCPEAFILSKQCRSQCINHGRYCAADPAQGYFDQDYSGKDVVIENLRQACLFKVASDSGMPWLWWDYVTDFATRCPMKENKYNKECADQIIRSLGLDLTKIDQCIGDPKADVNNPVLQAEQDAQIGEGSRGDVTISPTLLINNRHYRGNLCKGAVLKAICAGFQETIMPAVCFGEGFEANYERLENKDDTAVRTKTNYEHLENKYDTAVWTEANYERLENIYDTAGRTEANYQSLENKYDTVVWTEANYERLENKYDSALVVEKNSLRLTSPESIKGVYESAIGTFGVPPYVKTLVGTVVYPKANQRSCKNFDDFNVSFKSKPGELPTVLLVDRGDCYLALKAWYGQKAGAAAVLVADDIDEPLITIDTLGNARYVQNITIPLALITKSLGDSIKNALNSGEMVNMTLDMTRSLSHRDDQRVKYEFWTSSNYECGPKCDNQIEFVKNFKGAAQVLEQKGYTEFTPHYMISYCPQAFVLTRQCKLQCINHGRYCAPTPEQDFGNGYVGKHVMVQNLRQACLFKVANESGKPWLWWDYVTEFATRCTMKENKYTKECADQVIQSRGIDLAKIDKCIGDTAADVENPVLKAEQDAQNGNGSRGNVTELPTLVINNRQYKGKLEKGAVLKEICASFQEKSQKTEPSICFSEGHFPRDS
;
A
#
# COMPACT_ATOMS: atom_id res chain seq x y z
N MET A 1 -36.36 -43.09 -52.73
CA MET A 1 -36.74 -41.70 -52.39
C MET A 1 -36.38 -41.30 -50.94
N GLY A 2 -36.03 -42.24 -50.04
CA GLY A 2 -35.70 -41.93 -48.65
C GLY A 2 -34.27 -41.44 -48.36
N GLU A 3 -33.26 -41.85 -49.13
CA GLU A 3 -31.86 -41.51 -48.81
C GLU A 3 -31.45 -40.08 -49.21
N LYS A 4 -32.06 -39.50 -50.26
CA LYS A 4 -31.78 -38.11 -50.66
C LYS A 4 -32.47 -37.07 -49.76
N PHE A 5 -33.53 -37.46 -49.05
CA PHE A 5 -34.21 -36.56 -48.10
C PHE A 5 -33.49 -36.50 -46.74
N GLY A 6 -32.89 -37.61 -46.29
CA GLY A 6 -32.10 -37.65 -45.06
C GLY A 6 -30.83 -36.80 -45.14
N LEU A 7 -30.15 -36.78 -46.29
CA LEU A 7 -28.95 -35.97 -46.47
C LEU A 7 -29.24 -34.46 -46.49
N ILE A 8 -30.38 -34.04 -47.06
CA ILE A 8 -30.77 -32.61 -47.11
C ILE A 8 -31.17 -32.11 -45.72
N ILE A 9 -31.84 -32.95 -44.90
CA ILE A 9 -32.21 -32.60 -43.53
C ILE A 9 -30.98 -32.56 -42.60
N CYS A 10 -30.02 -33.47 -42.76
CA CYS A 10 -28.77 -33.43 -42.00
C CYS A 10 -27.90 -32.22 -42.37
N VAL A 11 -27.82 -31.85 -43.65
CA VAL A 11 -27.06 -30.65 -44.07
C VAL A 11 -27.74 -29.36 -43.61
N TRP A 12 -29.08 -29.31 -43.56
CA TRP A 12 -29.82 -28.18 -42.98
C TRP A 12 -29.69 -28.10 -41.45
N MET A 13 -29.66 -29.22 -40.73
CA MET A 13 -29.41 -29.20 -39.27
C MET A 13 -27.98 -28.84 -38.90
N ILE A 14 -26.98 -29.20 -39.72
CA ILE A 14 -25.58 -28.79 -39.51
C ILE A 14 -25.37 -27.31 -39.84
N LEU A 15 -26.15 -26.73 -40.76
CA LEU A 15 -26.10 -25.30 -41.09
C LEU A 15 -26.92 -24.41 -40.12
N LEU A 16 -27.88 -24.98 -39.37
CA LEU A 16 -28.69 -24.28 -38.37
C LEU A 16 -28.17 -24.40 -36.93
N TRP A 17 -27.19 -25.25 -36.68
CA TRP A 17 -26.31 -25.12 -35.52
C TRP A 17 -25.22 -24.11 -35.81
N GLY A 18 -25.64 -22.85 -35.92
CA GLY A 18 -24.73 -21.73 -35.68
C GLY A 18 -24.08 -21.98 -34.32
N ASN A 19 -22.78 -22.20 -34.33
CA ASN A 19 -21.98 -22.32 -33.12
C ASN A 19 -22.18 -21.04 -32.29
N CYS A 20 -23.06 -21.06 -31.29
CA CYS A 20 -22.95 -20.20 -30.12
C CYS A 20 -21.80 -20.73 -29.23
N LEU A 21 -20.63 -20.90 -29.84
CA LEU A 21 -19.38 -21.10 -29.12
C LEU A 21 -18.83 -19.70 -28.91
N GLY A 22 -18.98 -19.20 -27.68
CA GLY A 22 -18.29 -17.99 -27.27
C GLY A 22 -16.81 -18.11 -27.59
N ARG A 23 -16.28 -17.17 -28.38
CA ARG A 23 -14.93 -17.23 -28.92
C ARG A 23 -14.05 -16.36 -28.04
N PHE A 24 -13.65 -16.91 -26.89
CA PHE A 24 -12.60 -16.28 -26.09
C PHE A 24 -11.30 -16.26 -26.92
N VAL A 25 -10.94 -15.08 -27.42
CA VAL A 25 -9.72 -14.88 -28.20
C VAL A 25 -8.61 -14.48 -27.25
N VAL A 26 -7.60 -15.34 -27.13
CA VAL A 26 -6.37 -14.98 -26.45
C VAL A 26 -5.64 -13.94 -27.27
N GLU A 27 -5.29 -12.81 -26.65
CA GLU A 27 -4.52 -11.77 -27.33
C GLU A 27 -3.13 -12.30 -27.64
N LYS A 28 -2.87 -12.49 -28.93
CA LYS A 28 -1.59 -12.98 -29.42
C LYS A 28 -0.73 -11.81 -29.82
N ASN A 29 0.48 -11.75 -29.28
CA ASN A 29 1.50 -10.82 -29.74
C ASN A 29 2.57 -11.56 -30.56
N SER A 30 3.21 -10.83 -31.49
CA SER A 30 4.31 -11.35 -32.28
C SER A 30 5.59 -11.35 -31.46
N LEU A 31 6.06 -12.54 -31.10
CA LEU A 31 7.39 -12.75 -30.55
C LEU A 31 8.34 -13.08 -31.70
N LYS A 32 9.39 -12.29 -31.87
CA LYS A 32 10.38 -12.52 -32.94
C LYS A 32 11.68 -13.08 -32.36
N LEU A 33 12.06 -14.30 -32.73
CA LEU A 33 13.40 -14.82 -32.49
C LEU A 33 14.34 -14.29 -33.58
N ILE A 34 15.41 -13.61 -33.15
CA ILE A 34 16.41 -12.97 -34.03
C ILE A 34 17.55 -13.93 -34.33
N SER A 35 17.97 -14.71 -33.33
CA SER A 35 19.04 -15.71 -33.43
C SER A 35 18.79 -16.88 -32.47
N PRO A 36 19.37 -18.07 -32.71
CA PRO A 36 20.15 -18.47 -33.90
C PRO A 36 19.26 -18.70 -35.15
N GLU A 37 19.86 -18.80 -36.34
CA GLU A 37 19.14 -18.93 -37.63
C GLU A 37 18.23 -20.18 -37.68
N SER A 38 18.55 -21.22 -36.90
CA SER A 38 17.79 -22.47 -36.81
C SER A 38 16.38 -22.30 -36.24
N ILE A 39 16.16 -21.31 -35.37
CA ILE A 39 14.87 -21.01 -34.73
C ILE A 39 14.42 -19.56 -34.96
N LYS A 40 15.04 -18.87 -35.92
CA LYS A 40 14.70 -17.51 -36.27
C LYS A 40 13.34 -17.48 -36.96
N GLY A 41 12.46 -16.62 -36.47
CA GLY A 41 11.08 -16.58 -36.96
C GLY A 41 10.21 -15.64 -36.15
N VAL A 42 8.96 -15.52 -36.56
CA VAL A 42 7.90 -14.83 -35.83
C VAL A 42 6.95 -15.89 -35.31
N TYR A 43 6.69 -15.84 -34.01
CA TYR A 43 5.89 -16.80 -33.28
C TYR A 43 4.75 -16.10 -32.56
N GLU A 44 3.67 -16.85 -32.35
CA GLU A 44 2.57 -16.42 -31.51
C GLU A 44 2.96 -16.53 -30.03
N SER A 45 2.46 -15.60 -29.22
CA SER A 45 2.71 -15.57 -27.77
C SER A 45 1.57 -14.84 -27.06
N ALA A 46 1.26 -15.18 -25.81
CA ALA A 46 0.17 -14.55 -25.06
C ALA A 46 0.72 -13.70 -23.91
N VAL A 47 0.34 -12.43 -23.86
CA VAL A 47 0.78 -11.50 -22.81
C VAL A 47 -0.10 -11.66 -21.56
N GLY A 48 0.51 -11.69 -20.38
CA GLY A 48 -0.21 -11.83 -19.11
C GLY A 48 -1.04 -10.59 -18.76
N ASN A 49 -2.10 -10.80 -17.97
CA ASN A 49 -2.98 -9.73 -17.49
C ASN A 49 -2.42 -9.01 -16.24
N PHE A 50 -1.08 -8.93 -16.15
CA PHE A 50 -0.31 -8.37 -15.04
C PHE A 50 1.09 -7.99 -15.57
N GLY A 51 1.87 -7.23 -14.80
CA GLY A 51 3.10 -6.63 -15.32
C GLY A 51 2.83 -5.38 -16.15
N VAL A 52 3.87 -4.75 -16.69
CA VAL A 52 3.75 -3.53 -17.50
C VAL A 52 4.36 -3.78 -18.89
N PRO A 53 3.55 -4.22 -19.87
CA PRO A 53 4.00 -4.29 -21.26
C PRO A 53 4.39 -2.92 -21.80
N GLN A 54 5.36 -2.89 -22.71
CA GLN A 54 5.89 -1.65 -23.27
C GLN A 54 5.11 -1.22 -24.50
N TYR A 55 3.79 -0.97 -24.35
CA TYR A 55 2.95 -0.44 -25.43
C TYR A 55 3.60 0.76 -26.12
N GLY A 56 3.57 0.77 -27.46
CA GLY A 56 4.26 1.78 -28.28
C GLY A 56 5.78 1.58 -28.41
N GLY A 57 6.35 0.51 -27.82
CA GLY A 57 7.77 0.20 -27.87
C GLY A 57 8.06 -1.28 -28.12
N ASN A 58 9.34 -1.64 -28.01
CA ASN A 58 9.80 -3.02 -28.13
C ASN A 58 10.87 -3.34 -27.08
N LEU A 59 11.07 -4.63 -26.80
CA LEU A 59 12.10 -5.14 -25.89
C LEU A 59 12.92 -6.20 -26.61
N VAL A 60 14.15 -5.84 -26.97
CA VAL A 60 15.15 -6.77 -27.49
C VAL A 60 15.99 -7.29 -26.34
N GLY A 61 16.14 -8.61 -26.21
CA GLY A 61 16.87 -9.23 -25.11
C GLY A 61 17.43 -10.61 -25.43
N ILE A 62 18.24 -11.15 -24.51
CA ILE A 62 18.82 -12.50 -24.58
C ILE A 62 18.00 -13.42 -23.70
N VAL A 63 17.66 -14.61 -24.20
CA VAL A 63 16.93 -15.62 -23.44
C VAL A 63 17.88 -16.45 -22.58
N VAL A 64 17.57 -16.56 -21.30
CA VAL A 64 18.30 -17.41 -20.33
C VAL A 64 17.37 -18.43 -19.73
N TYR A 65 17.77 -19.70 -19.78
CA TYR A 65 17.08 -20.80 -19.09
C TYR A 65 17.88 -21.20 -17.84
N PRO A 66 17.32 -21.05 -16.63
CA PRO A 66 18.06 -21.27 -15.40
C PRO A 66 18.34 -22.76 -15.19
N LYS A 67 19.47 -23.06 -14.53
CA LYS A 67 19.89 -24.46 -14.27
C LYS A 67 19.08 -25.09 -13.15
N GLN A 68 18.69 -24.29 -12.16
CA GLN A 68 17.87 -24.69 -11.01
C GLN A 68 16.61 -23.81 -10.98
N ASN A 69 15.61 -24.20 -10.19
CA ASN A 69 14.36 -23.44 -10.06
C ASN A 69 13.69 -23.11 -11.43
N GLN A 70 13.68 -24.06 -12.36
CA GLN A 70 13.16 -23.88 -13.73
C GLN A 70 11.67 -23.53 -13.79
N ARG A 71 10.94 -23.82 -12.72
CA ARG A 71 9.52 -23.45 -12.55
C ARG A 71 9.35 -22.11 -11.82
N ALA A 72 10.42 -21.46 -11.36
CA ALA A 72 10.40 -20.14 -10.70
C ALA A 72 9.42 -20.02 -9.52
N CYS A 73 9.20 -21.10 -8.76
CA CYS A 73 8.29 -21.08 -7.61
C CYS A 73 8.98 -20.73 -6.29
N MET A 74 10.30 -20.59 -6.32
CA MET A 74 11.13 -20.16 -5.19
C MET A 74 11.96 -18.93 -5.60
N ASN A 75 12.59 -18.26 -4.64
CA ASN A 75 13.47 -17.13 -4.94
C ASN A 75 14.75 -17.64 -5.63
N PHE A 76 15.15 -17.01 -6.75
CA PHE A 76 16.37 -17.37 -7.47
C PHE A 76 17.65 -17.04 -6.69
N ASP A 77 17.60 -16.06 -5.76
CA ASP A 77 18.72 -15.74 -4.87
C ASP A 77 19.15 -16.98 -4.05
N ASP A 78 18.21 -17.86 -3.69
CA ASP A 78 18.47 -19.07 -2.90
C ASP A 78 19.32 -20.10 -3.66
N PHE A 79 19.35 -19.98 -5.00
CA PHE A 79 20.12 -20.84 -5.91
C PHE A 79 21.38 -20.15 -6.45
N GLY A 80 21.63 -18.89 -6.05
CA GLY A 80 22.73 -18.08 -6.54
C GLY A 80 22.56 -17.60 -7.98
N ASP A 81 21.34 -17.66 -8.54
CA ASP A 81 21.03 -17.20 -9.89
C ASP A 81 20.67 -15.70 -9.85
N SER A 82 21.27 -14.89 -10.74
CA SER A 82 20.90 -13.49 -10.94
C SER A 82 20.81 -13.17 -12.43
N PHE A 83 19.75 -12.45 -12.79
CA PHE A 83 19.44 -12.04 -14.16
C PHE A 83 19.65 -10.55 -14.38
N LYS A 84 20.39 -9.88 -13.48
CA LYS A 84 20.79 -8.48 -13.65
C LYS A 84 21.74 -8.35 -14.82
N PHE A 85 21.46 -7.40 -15.72
CA PHE A 85 22.30 -7.09 -16.87
C PHE A 85 23.05 -5.77 -16.65
N ARG A 86 24.23 -5.65 -17.27
CA ARG A 86 25.03 -4.41 -17.21
C ARG A 86 24.42 -3.36 -18.15
N PRO A 87 24.50 -2.05 -17.86
CA PRO A 87 24.11 -1.02 -18.82
C PRO A 87 24.85 -1.18 -20.13
N GLY A 88 24.13 -1.10 -21.25
CA GLY A 88 24.65 -1.35 -22.59
C GLY A 88 24.71 -2.83 -23.00
N ALA A 89 24.51 -3.78 -22.06
CA ALA A 89 24.26 -5.17 -22.42
C ALA A 89 22.78 -5.36 -22.76
N LEU A 90 22.50 -6.37 -23.58
CA LEU A 90 21.12 -6.74 -23.88
C LEU A 90 20.39 -7.20 -22.60
N PRO A 91 19.17 -6.73 -22.36
CA PRO A 91 18.31 -7.19 -21.26
C PRO A 91 18.17 -8.71 -21.22
N ILE A 92 18.11 -9.29 -20.01
CA ILE A 92 17.92 -10.74 -19.83
C ILE A 92 16.43 -11.06 -19.75
N ILE A 93 16.00 -12.00 -20.58
CA ILE A 93 14.65 -12.55 -20.62
C ILE A 93 14.71 -13.98 -20.09
N VAL A 94 14.04 -14.24 -18.97
CA VAL A 94 14.14 -15.55 -18.29
C VAL A 94 13.08 -16.49 -18.84
N LEU A 95 13.51 -17.65 -19.35
CA LEU A 95 12.62 -18.74 -19.76
C LEU A 95 12.37 -19.66 -18.55
N VAL A 96 11.11 -19.95 -18.26
CA VAL A 96 10.67 -20.83 -17.17
C VAL A 96 9.58 -21.79 -17.62
N ASP A 97 9.35 -22.85 -16.86
CA ASP A 97 8.32 -23.85 -17.13
C ASP A 97 7.00 -23.55 -16.41
N ARG A 98 5.88 -23.81 -17.10
CA ARG A 98 4.54 -23.84 -16.50
C ARG A 98 4.40 -25.01 -15.52
N GLY A 99 3.78 -24.76 -14.37
CA GLY A 99 3.49 -25.75 -13.32
C GLY A 99 3.86 -25.29 -11.92
N ASP A 100 3.48 -26.07 -10.91
CA ASP A 100 3.75 -25.93 -9.46
C ASP A 100 3.18 -24.71 -8.73
N CYS A 101 3.19 -23.53 -9.35
CA CYS A 101 2.71 -22.28 -8.75
C CYS A 101 2.10 -21.34 -9.81
N PHE A 102 1.43 -20.29 -9.33
CA PHE A 102 0.78 -19.29 -10.18
C PHE A 102 1.76 -18.52 -11.08
N PHE A 103 1.29 -18.07 -12.25
CA PHE A 103 2.10 -17.30 -13.21
C PHE A 103 2.67 -16.01 -12.61
N THR A 104 1.91 -15.37 -11.74
CA THR A 104 2.28 -14.12 -11.07
C THR A 104 3.44 -14.30 -10.10
N LEU A 105 3.47 -15.41 -9.35
CA LEU A 105 4.61 -15.75 -8.48
C LEU A 105 5.89 -15.99 -9.29
N LYS A 106 5.78 -16.64 -10.45
CA LYS A 106 6.92 -16.84 -11.36
C LYS A 106 7.50 -15.51 -11.83
N ALA A 107 6.63 -14.60 -12.27
CA ALA A 107 7.02 -13.26 -12.71
C ALA A 107 7.65 -12.44 -11.56
N TRP A 108 7.09 -12.51 -10.36
CA TRP A 108 7.65 -11.89 -9.17
C TRP A 108 9.07 -12.38 -8.87
N ASN A 109 9.28 -13.69 -8.83
CA ASN A 109 10.59 -14.27 -8.53
C ASN A 109 11.63 -13.94 -9.60
N ALA A 110 11.25 -13.98 -10.88
CA ALA A 110 12.14 -13.57 -11.98
C ALA A 110 12.49 -12.08 -11.91
N GLN A 111 11.51 -11.22 -11.61
CA GLN A 111 11.73 -9.79 -11.41
C GLN A 111 12.70 -9.52 -10.27
N MET A 112 12.51 -10.17 -9.12
CA MET A 112 13.38 -9.97 -7.96
C MET A 112 14.83 -10.37 -8.22
N ALA A 113 15.03 -11.34 -9.10
CA ALA A 113 16.35 -11.76 -9.58
C ALA A 113 16.97 -10.83 -10.63
N GLY A 114 16.23 -9.81 -11.09
CA GLY A 114 16.69 -8.77 -12.01
C GLY A 114 16.37 -9.00 -13.49
N ALA A 115 15.45 -9.92 -13.81
CA ALA A 115 15.02 -10.16 -15.18
C ALA A 115 14.34 -8.92 -15.77
N ALA A 116 14.48 -8.72 -17.09
CA ALA A 116 13.80 -7.66 -17.81
C ALA A 116 12.42 -8.09 -18.33
N ALA A 117 12.24 -9.38 -18.59
CA ALA A 117 10.97 -10.01 -18.93
C ALA A 117 11.02 -11.51 -18.59
N ILE A 118 9.86 -12.16 -18.55
CA ILE A 118 9.74 -13.61 -18.33
C ILE A 118 8.97 -14.26 -19.49
N LEU A 119 9.51 -15.37 -20.01
CA LEU A 119 8.83 -16.30 -20.90
C LEU A 119 8.42 -17.54 -20.10
N VAL A 120 7.14 -17.86 -20.09
CA VAL A 120 6.63 -19.11 -19.53
C VAL A 120 6.37 -20.06 -20.69
N ALA A 121 7.10 -21.17 -20.74
CA ALA A 121 6.84 -22.24 -21.68
C ALA A 121 5.68 -23.10 -21.18
N ASP A 122 4.68 -23.30 -22.03
CA ASP A 122 3.62 -24.23 -21.74
C ASP A 122 4.17 -25.66 -21.54
N ASN A 123 3.50 -26.45 -20.71
CA ASN A 123 3.82 -27.85 -20.48
C ASN A 123 2.89 -28.80 -21.25
N ARG A 124 1.95 -28.25 -22.03
CA ARG A 124 1.00 -28.98 -22.89
C ARG A 124 1.04 -28.45 -24.31
N ASP A 125 0.79 -29.34 -25.27
CA ASP A 125 0.56 -28.97 -26.67
C ASP A 125 -0.93 -28.56 -26.82
N GLU A 126 -1.26 -27.38 -26.29
CA GLU A 126 -2.60 -26.77 -26.32
C GLU A 126 -2.54 -25.34 -26.89
N PRO A 127 -3.66 -24.79 -27.40
CA PRO A 127 -3.73 -23.38 -27.76
C PRO A 127 -3.32 -22.49 -26.57
N LEU A 128 -2.58 -21.42 -26.86
CA LEU A 128 -2.18 -20.44 -25.83
C LEU A 128 -3.40 -19.99 -25.02
N ILE A 129 -3.21 -19.86 -23.70
CA ILE A 129 -4.21 -19.36 -22.76
C ILE A 129 -3.85 -17.95 -22.28
N THR A 130 -4.84 -17.22 -21.76
CA THR A 130 -4.56 -15.97 -21.04
C THR A 130 -4.01 -16.28 -19.66
N MET A 131 -2.85 -15.72 -19.31
CA MET A 131 -2.33 -15.80 -17.94
C MET A 131 -3.08 -14.80 -17.07
N ASP A 132 -4.11 -15.26 -16.37
CA ASP A 132 -4.86 -14.45 -15.41
C ASP A 132 -4.28 -14.55 -13.99
N SER A 133 -4.53 -13.51 -13.20
CA SER A 133 -4.22 -13.47 -11.77
C SER A 133 -5.26 -14.31 -10.98
N PRO A 134 -4.86 -14.99 -9.89
CA PRO A 134 -5.78 -15.80 -9.09
C PRO A 134 -6.87 -14.94 -8.42
N GLU A 135 -8.08 -15.50 -8.26
CA GLU A 135 -9.27 -14.79 -7.75
C GLU A 135 -9.42 -14.76 -6.22
N GLN A 136 -8.81 -15.69 -5.48
CA GLN A 136 -9.20 -15.95 -4.08
C GLN A 136 -8.04 -16.29 -3.14
N ASP A 137 -7.09 -15.38 -2.94
CA ASP A 137 -6.24 -15.47 -1.74
C ASP A 137 -5.60 -14.12 -1.39
N ASN A 138 -5.99 -13.56 -0.23
CA ASN A 138 -5.44 -12.31 0.32
C ASN A 138 -3.93 -12.42 0.66
N THR A 139 -3.37 -13.63 0.65
CA THR A 139 -1.94 -13.90 0.90
C THR A 139 -1.04 -13.50 -0.27
N TYR A 140 -1.59 -13.26 -1.46
CA TYR A 140 -0.82 -12.98 -2.69
C TYR A 140 -1.00 -11.55 -3.23
N ALA A 141 -1.87 -10.74 -2.62
CA ALA A 141 -2.15 -9.37 -3.06
C ALA A 141 -0.91 -8.46 -3.05
N GLU A 142 0.03 -8.69 -2.12
CA GLU A 142 1.20 -7.83 -1.90
C GLU A 142 2.17 -7.75 -3.08
N TYR A 143 2.32 -8.82 -3.88
CA TYR A 143 3.25 -8.81 -5.02
C TYR A 143 2.56 -8.56 -6.37
N LEU A 144 1.25 -8.83 -6.50
CA LEU A 144 0.53 -8.71 -7.77
C LEU A 144 0.60 -7.29 -8.36
N GLN A 145 0.44 -6.27 -7.51
CA GLN A 145 0.54 -4.86 -7.91
C GLN A 145 1.97 -4.43 -8.26
N ASN A 146 2.98 -5.15 -7.74
CA ASN A 146 4.39 -4.80 -7.84
C ASN A 146 5.12 -5.51 -8.98
N ILE A 147 4.46 -6.36 -9.77
CA ILE A 147 5.05 -6.94 -10.99
C ILE A 147 5.08 -5.85 -12.07
N THR A 148 6.27 -5.54 -12.56
CA THR A 148 6.54 -4.51 -13.58
C THR A 148 7.09 -5.10 -14.87
N ILE A 149 7.69 -6.29 -14.83
CA ILE A 149 8.26 -6.92 -16.03
C ILE A 149 7.18 -7.50 -16.95
N PRO A 150 7.35 -7.42 -18.28
CA PRO A 150 6.48 -8.12 -19.22
C PRO A 150 6.52 -9.63 -19.00
N SER A 151 5.34 -10.24 -18.96
CA SER A 151 5.17 -11.69 -18.77
C SER A 151 4.47 -12.29 -19.98
N VAL A 152 5.09 -13.27 -20.62
CA VAL A 152 4.62 -13.83 -21.90
C VAL A 152 4.58 -15.36 -21.83
N LEU A 153 3.44 -15.95 -22.19
CA LEU A 153 3.27 -17.40 -22.37
C LEU A 153 3.59 -17.76 -23.83
N ILE A 154 4.35 -18.84 -24.02
CA ILE A 154 4.70 -19.39 -25.32
C ILE A 154 4.31 -20.87 -25.41
N GLU A 155 4.08 -21.34 -26.62
CA GLU A 155 3.78 -22.75 -26.87
C GLU A 155 4.92 -23.65 -26.39
N LYS A 156 4.55 -24.87 -25.99
CA LYS A 156 5.50 -25.91 -25.60
C LYS A 156 6.55 -26.17 -26.68
N SER A 157 6.12 -26.25 -27.95
CA SER A 157 6.97 -26.50 -29.12
C SER A 157 8.10 -25.45 -29.27
N LEU A 158 7.77 -24.18 -29.06
CA LEU A 158 8.72 -23.07 -29.08
C LEU A 158 9.64 -23.10 -27.87
N GLY A 159 9.10 -23.31 -26.68
CA GLY A 159 9.88 -23.44 -25.44
C GLY A 159 10.92 -24.56 -25.54
N ASP A 160 10.53 -25.72 -26.06
CA ASP A 160 11.42 -26.86 -26.28
C ASP A 160 12.53 -26.54 -27.31
N SER A 161 12.18 -25.82 -28.38
CA SER A 161 13.13 -25.39 -29.40
C SER A 161 14.18 -24.42 -28.84
N ILE A 162 13.74 -23.44 -28.03
CA ILE A 162 14.65 -22.48 -27.37
C ILE A 162 15.59 -23.21 -26.39
N LYS A 163 15.06 -24.08 -25.53
CA LYS A 163 15.87 -24.86 -24.57
C LYS A 163 16.91 -25.73 -25.28
N LYS A 164 16.53 -26.34 -26.41
CA LYS A 164 17.42 -27.16 -27.23
C LYS A 164 18.61 -26.35 -27.75
N GLU A 165 18.40 -25.16 -28.30
CA GLU A 165 19.50 -24.31 -28.76
C GLU A 165 20.35 -23.79 -27.59
N LEU A 166 19.74 -23.37 -26.47
CA LEU A 166 20.47 -22.94 -25.27
C LEU A 166 21.37 -24.06 -24.70
N SER A 167 20.90 -25.32 -24.70
CA SER A 167 21.69 -26.47 -24.24
C SER A 167 22.90 -26.79 -25.12
N ARG A 168 22.91 -26.32 -26.38
CA ARG A 168 24.07 -26.41 -27.28
C ARG A 168 25.07 -25.28 -27.09
N GLY A 169 24.76 -24.32 -26.20
CA GLY A 169 25.59 -23.14 -25.97
C GLY A 169 25.33 -21.99 -26.96
N GLU A 170 24.29 -22.08 -27.78
CA GLU A 170 23.89 -21.00 -28.71
C GLU A 170 23.23 -19.85 -27.95
N MET A 171 23.48 -18.62 -28.39
CA MET A 171 22.81 -17.43 -27.85
C MET A 171 21.47 -17.20 -28.57
N VAL A 172 20.40 -17.21 -27.79
CA VAL A 172 19.05 -16.93 -28.29
C VAL A 172 18.71 -15.47 -28.04
N ASN A 173 18.59 -14.69 -29.12
CA ASN A 173 18.18 -13.29 -29.06
C ASN A 173 16.75 -13.17 -29.54
N MET A 174 15.96 -12.32 -28.88
CA MET A 174 14.56 -12.14 -29.22
C MET A 174 14.13 -10.68 -29.13
N ASN A 175 13.01 -10.37 -29.77
CA ASN A 175 12.31 -9.10 -29.71
C ASN A 175 10.84 -9.33 -29.36
N LEU A 176 10.38 -8.69 -28.29
CA LEU A 176 8.97 -8.50 -27.97
C LEU A 176 8.55 -7.14 -28.52
N ASP A 177 7.64 -7.12 -29.49
CA ASP A 177 7.22 -5.89 -30.15
C ASP A 177 5.77 -5.56 -29.80
N TRP A 178 5.52 -4.40 -29.20
CA TRP A 178 4.18 -3.90 -28.89
C TRP A 178 3.82 -2.65 -29.70
N THR A 179 4.64 -2.26 -30.69
CA THR A 179 4.44 -1.05 -31.49
C THR A 179 3.22 -1.11 -32.40
N LYS A 180 2.81 -2.31 -32.83
CA LYS A 180 1.68 -2.53 -33.74
C LYS A 180 0.42 -3.05 -33.05
N PHE A 181 0.38 -2.98 -31.72
CA PHE A 181 -0.68 -3.63 -30.95
C PHE A 181 -2.01 -2.87 -31.00
N LEU A 182 -1.96 -1.54 -31.16
CA LEU A 182 -3.13 -0.66 -31.16
C LEU A 182 -3.22 0.05 -32.52
N PRO A 183 -3.86 -0.57 -33.53
CA PRO A 183 -4.11 0.11 -34.79
C PRO A 183 -5.07 1.29 -34.56
N ASN A 184 -4.72 2.47 -35.08
CA ASN A 184 -5.57 3.67 -35.06
C ASN A 184 -5.87 4.11 -36.51
N PRO A 185 -7.05 3.74 -37.06
CA PRO A 185 -7.42 4.07 -38.43
C PRO A 185 -7.95 5.50 -38.63
N ASP A 186 -8.44 6.18 -37.59
CA ASP A 186 -9.28 7.40 -37.72
C ASP A 186 -8.99 8.51 -36.70
N GLN A 187 -7.81 8.48 -36.05
CA GLN A 187 -7.24 9.55 -35.22
C GLN A 187 -7.93 9.81 -33.87
N SER A 188 -9.13 9.28 -33.61
CA SER A 188 -9.72 9.17 -32.26
C SER A 188 -9.29 7.86 -31.60
N ILE A 189 -9.28 7.83 -30.27
CA ILE A 189 -9.05 6.60 -29.52
C ILE A 189 -10.34 6.20 -28.82
N GLU A 190 -10.91 5.07 -29.21
CA GLU A 190 -12.03 4.45 -28.52
C GLU A 190 -11.49 3.48 -27.48
N TYR A 191 -11.93 3.63 -26.23
CA TYR A 191 -11.58 2.66 -25.20
C TYR A 191 -12.78 2.28 -24.33
N GLU A 192 -12.80 1.01 -23.95
CA GLU A 192 -13.88 0.40 -23.19
C GLU A 192 -13.34 -0.13 -21.87
N PHE A 193 -14.12 -0.02 -20.80
CA PHE A 193 -13.79 -0.63 -19.51
C PHE A 193 -14.92 -1.55 -19.04
N TRP A 194 -14.65 -2.85 -19.07
CA TRP A 194 -15.54 -3.92 -18.65
C TRP A 194 -15.33 -4.22 -17.18
N MET A 195 -16.37 -4.05 -16.37
CA MET A 195 -16.28 -4.13 -14.92
C MET A 195 -17.56 -4.68 -14.28
N SER A 196 -17.56 -4.79 -12.95
CA SER A 196 -18.77 -5.03 -12.15
C SER A 196 -18.86 -4.03 -11.00
N SER A 197 -20.08 -3.64 -10.62
CA SER A 197 -20.33 -2.72 -9.49
C SER A 197 -20.21 -3.38 -8.11
N HIS A 198 -19.87 -4.67 -8.04
CA HIS A 198 -19.53 -5.32 -6.79
C HIS A 198 -18.07 -5.01 -6.39
N TYR A 199 -17.87 -3.84 -5.76
CA TYR A 199 -16.55 -3.31 -5.42
C TYR A 199 -15.88 -3.96 -4.20
N GLU A 200 -16.52 -4.94 -3.56
CA GLU A 200 -16.06 -5.52 -2.29
C GLU A 200 -16.00 -7.07 -2.34
N CYS A 201 -15.37 -7.65 -3.38
CA CYS A 201 -15.11 -9.10 -3.51
C CYS A 201 -13.65 -9.54 -3.34
N GLY A 202 -12.75 -8.66 -2.88
CA GLY A 202 -11.33 -8.96 -2.62
C GLY A 202 -10.37 -8.17 -3.52
N PRO A 203 -9.10 -8.60 -3.63
CA PRO A 203 -8.02 -7.79 -4.23
C PRO A 203 -8.27 -7.37 -5.68
N LYS A 204 -8.97 -8.19 -6.49
CA LYS A 204 -9.33 -7.83 -7.88
C LYS A 204 -10.29 -6.63 -7.92
N SER A 205 -11.25 -6.57 -7.00
CA SER A 205 -12.26 -5.50 -6.89
C SER A 205 -11.66 -4.24 -6.31
N ASP A 206 -10.76 -4.38 -5.34
CA ASP A 206 -9.99 -3.27 -4.76
C ASP A 206 -9.11 -2.62 -5.84
N ASN A 207 -8.40 -3.43 -6.64
CA ASN A 207 -7.63 -2.93 -7.79
C ASN A 207 -8.50 -2.22 -8.83
N GLN A 208 -9.70 -2.75 -9.11
CA GLN A 208 -10.64 -2.15 -10.05
C GLN A 208 -11.07 -0.76 -9.59
N ILE A 209 -11.51 -0.62 -8.33
CA ILE A 209 -11.98 0.67 -7.84
C ILE A 209 -10.84 1.67 -7.65
N GLU A 210 -9.65 1.20 -7.25
CA GLU A 210 -8.45 2.03 -7.17
C GLU A 210 -8.07 2.59 -8.54
N PHE A 211 -8.08 1.77 -9.59
CA PHE A 211 -7.87 2.23 -10.96
C PHE A 211 -8.89 3.30 -11.35
N VAL A 212 -10.18 3.04 -11.14
CA VAL A 212 -11.25 4.00 -11.49
C VAL A 212 -11.06 5.34 -10.78
N LYS A 213 -10.70 5.33 -9.49
CA LYS A 213 -10.40 6.54 -8.71
C LYS A 213 -9.19 7.30 -9.24
N ASN A 214 -8.09 6.58 -9.50
CA ASN A 214 -6.81 7.18 -9.91
C ASN A 214 -6.82 7.66 -11.37
N PHE A 215 -7.62 7.02 -12.24
CA PHE A 215 -7.70 7.33 -13.67
C PHE A 215 -8.73 8.42 -14.00
N LYS A 216 -9.73 8.64 -13.14
CA LYS A 216 -10.81 9.63 -13.30
C LYS A 216 -10.35 10.98 -13.86
N GLY A 217 -9.35 11.63 -13.25
CA GLY A 217 -8.92 12.97 -13.69
C GLY A 217 -8.36 12.98 -15.12
N VAL A 218 -7.63 11.94 -15.51
CA VAL A 218 -7.07 11.79 -16.86
C VAL A 218 -8.16 11.51 -17.87
N ALA A 219 -9.08 10.59 -17.55
CA ALA A 219 -10.19 10.22 -18.41
C ALA A 219 -11.08 11.44 -18.71
N LYS A 220 -11.51 12.17 -17.67
CA LYS A 220 -12.34 13.38 -17.83
C LYS A 220 -11.70 14.39 -18.78
N ARG A 221 -10.39 14.64 -18.65
CA ARG A 221 -9.68 15.58 -19.52
C ARG A 221 -9.61 15.10 -20.97
N LEU A 222 -9.22 13.84 -21.19
CA LEU A 222 -9.15 13.26 -22.53
C LEU A 222 -10.51 13.29 -23.25
N GLU A 223 -11.60 13.00 -22.53
CA GLU A 223 -12.97 13.05 -23.07
C GLU A 223 -13.43 14.49 -23.33
N GLN A 224 -13.22 15.42 -22.37
CA GLN A 224 -13.64 16.81 -22.49
C GLN A 224 -12.89 17.58 -23.59
N GLU A 225 -11.62 17.25 -23.80
CA GLU A 225 -10.80 17.82 -24.88
C GLU A 225 -11.02 17.10 -26.23
N GLY A 226 -11.85 16.06 -26.27
CA GLY A 226 -12.26 15.37 -27.50
C GLY A 226 -11.21 14.41 -28.08
N TYR A 227 -10.22 14.00 -27.30
CA TYR A 227 -9.15 13.09 -27.75
C TYR A 227 -9.57 11.62 -27.69
N THR A 228 -10.50 11.27 -26.81
CA THR A 228 -10.93 9.88 -26.59
C THR A 228 -12.44 9.74 -26.53
N GLN A 229 -12.93 8.57 -26.91
CA GLN A 229 -14.31 8.13 -26.71
C GLN A 229 -14.32 6.95 -25.74
N PHE A 230 -14.87 7.16 -24.54
CA PHE A 230 -14.92 6.15 -23.50
C PHE A 230 -16.31 5.53 -23.40
N THR A 231 -16.38 4.21 -23.21
CA THR A 231 -17.63 3.50 -22.88
C THR A 231 -17.43 2.50 -21.72
N PRO A 232 -18.15 2.64 -20.60
CA PRO A 232 -18.18 1.63 -19.54
C PRO A 232 -19.10 0.46 -19.94
N HIS A 233 -18.69 -0.76 -19.60
CA HIS A 233 -19.44 -1.98 -19.86
C HIS A 233 -19.54 -2.86 -18.61
N TYR A 234 -20.61 -3.65 -18.54
CA TYR A 234 -20.90 -4.48 -17.37
C TYR A 234 -21.14 -5.93 -17.78
N ILE A 235 -20.29 -6.84 -17.27
CA ILE A 235 -20.46 -8.28 -17.53
C ILE A 235 -21.77 -8.76 -16.91
N THR A 236 -22.58 -9.44 -17.72
CA THR A 236 -23.82 -10.08 -17.24
C THR A 236 -23.94 -11.49 -17.80
N TRP A 237 -24.25 -12.42 -16.91
CA TRP A 237 -24.47 -13.82 -17.26
C TRP A 237 -25.95 -14.10 -17.46
N TYR A 238 -26.27 -15.30 -17.94
CA TYR A 238 -27.64 -15.79 -17.98
C TYR A 238 -27.75 -17.11 -17.24
N CYS A 239 -28.94 -17.36 -16.71
CA CYS A 239 -29.30 -18.61 -16.08
C CYS A 239 -29.91 -19.55 -17.13
N PRO A 240 -29.37 -20.76 -17.31
CA PRO A 240 -29.92 -21.70 -18.30
C PRO A 240 -31.37 -22.06 -17.97
N GLU A 241 -32.17 -22.31 -19.01
CA GLU A 241 -33.63 -22.49 -18.89
C GLU A 241 -34.03 -23.56 -17.85
N ALA A 242 -33.29 -24.67 -17.80
CA ALA A 242 -33.50 -25.75 -16.84
C ALA A 242 -33.35 -25.33 -15.36
N PHE A 243 -32.67 -24.22 -15.08
CA PHE A 243 -32.36 -23.75 -13.73
C PHE A 243 -33.10 -22.46 -13.35
N ILE A 244 -33.98 -21.92 -14.20
CA ILE A 244 -34.71 -20.66 -13.94
C ILE A 244 -35.49 -20.70 -12.62
N LEU A 245 -36.05 -21.85 -12.27
CA LEU A 245 -36.83 -22.03 -11.04
C LEU A 245 -35.98 -22.33 -9.80
N SER A 246 -34.66 -22.51 -9.96
CA SER A 246 -33.75 -22.81 -8.85
C SER A 246 -33.62 -21.61 -7.91
N LYS A 247 -33.31 -21.89 -6.63
CA LYS A 247 -33.07 -20.85 -5.62
C LYS A 247 -31.93 -19.91 -6.04
N GLN A 248 -30.84 -20.50 -6.56
CA GLN A 248 -29.64 -19.77 -6.99
C GLN A 248 -29.95 -18.76 -8.11
N CYS A 249 -30.68 -19.19 -9.13
CA CYS A 249 -31.05 -18.34 -10.25
C CYS A 249 -31.97 -17.18 -9.81
N ARG A 250 -32.96 -17.48 -8.96
CA ARG A 250 -33.89 -16.47 -8.44
C ARG A 250 -33.20 -15.43 -7.54
N SER A 251 -32.13 -15.80 -6.84
CA SER A 251 -31.36 -14.86 -6.01
C SER A 251 -30.35 -14.06 -6.83
N GLN A 252 -29.77 -14.61 -7.90
CA GLN A 252 -28.68 -13.95 -8.62
C GLN A 252 -29.10 -13.16 -9.86
N CYS A 253 -30.36 -13.30 -10.30
CA CYS A 253 -30.79 -12.79 -11.60
C CYS A 253 -32.02 -11.88 -11.54
N ILE A 254 -32.13 -10.99 -12.53
CA ILE A 254 -33.34 -10.22 -12.87
C ILE A 254 -33.95 -10.72 -14.18
N ASN A 255 -35.13 -10.20 -14.55
CA ASN A 255 -35.84 -10.52 -15.79
C ASN A 255 -35.94 -12.04 -16.05
N HIS A 256 -36.35 -12.80 -15.03
CA HIS A 256 -36.55 -14.26 -15.08
C HIS A 256 -35.32 -15.08 -15.52
N GLY A 257 -34.12 -14.68 -15.05
CA GLY A 257 -32.90 -15.43 -15.29
C GLY A 257 -32.12 -14.99 -16.53
N ARG A 258 -32.60 -13.97 -17.27
CA ARG A 258 -31.91 -13.47 -18.48
C ARG A 258 -30.61 -12.73 -18.17
N TYR A 259 -30.57 -12.02 -17.04
CA TYR A 259 -29.42 -11.20 -16.64
C TYR A 259 -29.07 -11.49 -15.19
N CYS A 260 -27.83 -11.92 -14.96
CA CYS A 260 -27.34 -12.41 -13.68
C CYS A 260 -25.96 -11.82 -13.38
N ALA A 261 -25.60 -11.77 -12.11
CA ALA A 261 -24.25 -11.47 -11.65
C ALA A 261 -23.84 -12.47 -10.56
N ALA A 262 -22.52 -12.59 -10.36
CA ALA A 262 -21.99 -13.39 -9.27
C ALA A 262 -22.48 -12.86 -7.91
N ASP A 263 -22.68 -13.77 -6.96
CA ASP A 263 -23.08 -13.41 -5.60
C ASP A 263 -21.94 -12.64 -4.91
N PRO A 264 -22.20 -11.47 -4.31
CA PRO A 264 -21.23 -10.81 -3.46
C PRO A 264 -20.98 -11.64 -2.19
N ALA A 265 -20.00 -12.56 -2.27
CA ALA A 265 -19.49 -13.48 -1.26
C ALA A 265 -20.39 -13.74 -0.01
N GLN A 266 -21.00 -14.94 0.05
CA GLN A 266 -21.75 -15.41 1.23
C GLN A 266 -20.90 -15.34 2.51
N GLY A 267 -21.41 -14.62 3.52
CA GLY A 267 -20.86 -14.62 4.88
C GLY A 267 -20.06 -13.36 5.29
N TYR A 268 -19.95 -12.34 4.43
CA TYR A 268 -19.29 -11.06 4.78
C TYR A 268 -20.22 -9.98 5.33
N PHE A 269 -21.53 -10.06 5.08
CA PHE A 269 -22.51 -9.02 5.41
C PHE A 269 -23.67 -9.57 6.24
N ASP A 270 -24.21 -8.77 7.16
CA ASP A 270 -25.37 -9.12 8.01
C ASP A 270 -26.72 -9.09 7.23
N GLN A 271 -26.72 -8.62 5.97
CA GLN A 271 -27.81 -8.74 5.00
C GLN A 271 -27.35 -9.50 3.75
N ASP A 272 -28.22 -10.38 3.24
CA ASP A 272 -27.98 -11.18 2.03
C ASP A 272 -28.13 -10.30 0.75
N TYR A 273 -27.17 -9.40 0.49
CA TYR A 273 -27.02 -8.85 -0.85
C TYR A 273 -26.76 -9.99 -1.82
N SER A 274 -27.37 -9.90 -2.99
CA SER A 274 -27.39 -10.99 -3.95
C SER A 274 -26.89 -10.53 -5.31
N GLY A 275 -26.55 -11.47 -6.19
CA GLY A 275 -26.22 -11.15 -7.57
C GLY A 275 -27.27 -10.27 -8.26
N LYS A 276 -28.55 -10.38 -7.86
CA LYS A 276 -29.62 -9.53 -8.35
C LYS A 276 -29.41 -8.05 -8.06
N ASP A 277 -28.94 -7.71 -6.86
CA ASP A 277 -28.69 -6.32 -6.46
C ASP A 277 -27.53 -5.74 -7.28
N VAL A 278 -26.51 -6.56 -7.56
CA VAL A 278 -25.38 -6.19 -8.42
C VAL A 278 -25.83 -5.93 -9.85
N VAL A 279 -26.71 -6.75 -10.43
CA VAL A 279 -27.23 -6.50 -11.79
C VAL A 279 -28.04 -5.20 -11.84
N ILE A 280 -28.83 -4.90 -10.81
CA ILE A 280 -29.63 -3.67 -10.74
C ILE A 280 -28.71 -2.43 -10.70
N GLU A 281 -27.63 -2.47 -9.92
CA GLU A 281 -26.67 -1.36 -9.87
C GLU A 281 -25.82 -1.26 -11.16
N ASN A 282 -25.41 -2.38 -11.76
CA ASN A 282 -24.76 -2.38 -13.08
C ASN A 282 -25.66 -1.70 -14.13
N LEU A 283 -26.93 -2.07 -14.18
CA LEU A 283 -27.93 -1.47 -15.07
C LEU A 283 -28.11 0.03 -14.78
N ARG A 284 -28.14 0.43 -13.51
CA ARG A 284 -28.23 1.85 -13.12
C ARG A 284 -27.04 2.65 -13.63
N GLN A 285 -25.83 2.14 -13.48
CA GLN A 285 -24.62 2.81 -13.97
C GLN A 285 -24.56 2.90 -15.49
N ALA A 286 -24.95 1.84 -16.21
CA ALA A 286 -25.06 1.86 -17.67
C ALA A 286 -26.11 2.89 -18.15
N CYS A 287 -27.28 2.93 -17.50
CA CYS A 287 -28.32 3.92 -17.79
C CYS A 287 -27.87 5.35 -17.48
N LEU A 288 -27.14 5.56 -16.39
CA LEU A 288 -26.57 6.85 -16.05
C LEU A 288 -25.59 7.33 -17.12
N PHE A 289 -24.67 6.46 -17.56
CA PHE A 289 -23.75 6.76 -18.64
C PHE A 289 -24.50 7.15 -19.92
N LYS A 290 -25.55 6.40 -20.29
CA LYS A 290 -26.40 6.72 -21.43
C LYS A 290 -27.03 8.11 -21.32
N VAL A 291 -27.69 8.41 -20.20
CA VAL A 291 -28.35 9.72 -19.99
C VAL A 291 -27.35 10.87 -19.95
N ALA A 292 -26.18 10.65 -19.35
CA ALA A 292 -25.09 11.63 -19.31
C ALA A 292 -24.51 11.88 -20.71
N SER A 293 -24.33 10.82 -21.51
CA SER A 293 -23.89 10.90 -22.91
C SER A 293 -24.90 11.64 -23.79
N ASP A 294 -26.20 11.33 -23.66
CA ASP A 294 -27.28 12.04 -24.36
C ASP A 294 -27.33 13.54 -24.01
N SER A 295 -26.82 13.89 -22.83
CA SER A 295 -26.70 15.28 -22.35
C SER A 295 -25.36 15.94 -22.70
N GLY A 296 -24.49 15.25 -23.46
CA GLY A 296 -23.18 15.75 -23.87
C GLY A 296 -22.12 15.78 -22.77
N MET A 297 -22.33 15.05 -21.66
CA MET A 297 -21.43 15.02 -20.50
C MET A 297 -21.12 13.58 -20.04
N PRO A 298 -20.63 12.68 -20.93
CA PRO A 298 -20.37 11.27 -20.61
C PRO A 298 -19.42 11.09 -19.41
N TRP A 299 -18.48 12.03 -19.23
CA TRP A 299 -17.48 12.03 -18.15
C TRP A 299 -18.07 12.11 -16.73
N LEU A 300 -19.36 12.46 -16.56
CA LEU A 300 -20.05 12.42 -15.27
C LEU A 300 -20.20 11.00 -14.71
N TRP A 301 -20.11 9.98 -15.56
CA TRP A 301 -20.09 8.59 -15.10
C TRP A 301 -18.93 8.33 -14.14
N TRP A 302 -17.73 8.88 -14.41
CA TRP A 302 -16.57 8.75 -13.51
C TRP A 302 -16.84 9.36 -12.13
N ASP A 303 -17.58 10.48 -12.07
CA ASP A 303 -18.01 11.09 -10.82
C ASP A 303 -18.98 10.17 -10.07
N TYR A 304 -19.99 9.64 -10.75
CA TYR A 304 -20.95 8.72 -10.14
C TYR A 304 -20.30 7.46 -9.58
N VAL A 305 -19.50 6.73 -10.36
CA VAL A 305 -18.98 5.43 -9.90
C VAL A 305 -17.97 5.58 -8.75
N THR A 306 -17.18 6.67 -8.75
CA THR A 306 -16.26 6.97 -7.64
C THR A 306 -16.99 7.41 -6.38
N ASP A 307 -18.05 8.21 -6.52
CA ASP A 307 -18.91 8.61 -5.41
C ASP A 307 -19.73 7.44 -4.87
N PHE A 308 -20.28 6.60 -5.73
CA PHE A 308 -21.09 5.45 -5.35
C PHE A 308 -20.26 4.43 -4.59
N ALA A 309 -19.06 4.09 -5.07
CA ALA A 309 -18.17 3.19 -4.36
C ALA A 309 -17.72 3.73 -2.98
N THR A 310 -17.70 5.05 -2.80
CA THR A 310 -17.31 5.68 -1.52
C THR A 310 -18.49 5.88 -0.57
N ARG A 311 -19.65 6.29 -1.09
CA ARG A 311 -20.81 6.74 -0.30
C ARG A 311 -21.88 5.66 -0.12
N CYS A 312 -21.91 4.65 -1.01
CA CYS A 312 -22.88 3.56 -1.01
C CYS A 312 -22.25 2.16 -0.77
N PRO A 313 -21.38 1.98 0.25
CA PRO A 313 -20.72 0.69 0.47
C PRO A 313 -21.70 -0.40 0.93
N MET A 314 -21.44 -1.64 0.50
CA MET A 314 -22.22 -2.82 0.90
C MET A 314 -22.10 -3.07 2.41
N LYS A 315 -20.90 -2.85 3.00
CA LYS A 315 -20.64 -2.96 4.46
C LYS A 315 -21.56 -2.14 5.34
N GLU A 316 -22.04 -1.00 4.85
CA GLU A 316 -22.90 -0.09 5.62
C GLU A 316 -24.39 -0.25 5.29
N ASN A 317 -24.74 -1.30 4.54
CA ASN A 317 -26.08 -1.52 3.99
C ASN A 317 -26.60 -0.35 3.12
N LYS A 318 -25.68 0.40 2.48
CA LYS A 318 -26.01 1.55 1.63
C LYS A 318 -26.01 1.22 0.13
N TYR A 319 -25.77 -0.03 -0.23
CA TYR A 319 -25.83 -0.49 -1.61
C TYR A 319 -27.30 -0.65 -2.04
N ASN A 320 -27.96 0.47 -2.30
CA ASN A 320 -29.38 0.54 -2.60
C ASN A 320 -29.73 1.75 -3.49
N LYS A 321 -30.99 1.78 -3.96
CA LYS A 321 -31.47 2.84 -4.85
C LYS A 321 -31.42 4.20 -4.18
N GLU A 322 -31.76 4.30 -2.90
CA GLU A 322 -31.85 5.56 -2.18
C GLU A 322 -30.49 6.29 -2.15
N CYS A 323 -29.42 5.55 -1.89
CA CYS A 323 -28.07 6.10 -1.90
C CYS A 323 -27.63 6.52 -3.31
N ALA A 324 -27.88 5.66 -4.31
CA ALA A 324 -27.61 5.99 -5.71
C ALA A 324 -28.33 7.27 -6.15
N ASP A 325 -29.62 7.40 -5.82
CA ASP A 325 -30.45 8.53 -6.19
C ASP A 325 -29.93 9.85 -5.61
N GLN A 326 -29.39 9.83 -4.40
CA GLN A 326 -28.79 11.01 -3.77
C GLN A 326 -27.56 11.49 -4.55
N ILE A 327 -26.71 10.57 -5.02
CA ILE A 327 -25.54 10.89 -5.82
C ILE A 327 -25.97 11.45 -7.18
N ILE A 328 -26.91 10.79 -7.86
CA ILE A 328 -27.43 11.23 -9.16
C ILE A 328 -27.96 12.67 -9.07
N ARG A 329 -28.73 12.99 -8.03
CA ARG A 329 -29.22 14.36 -7.78
C ARG A 329 -28.07 15.35 -7.57
N SER A 330 -27.03 14.95 -6.82
CA SER A 330 -25.87 15.81 -6.56
C SER A 330 -25.07 16.12 -7.83
N LEU A 331 -25.12 15.24 -8.84
CA LEU A 331 -24.51 15.44 -10.16
C LEU A 331 -25.41 16.21 -11.13
N GLY A 332 -26.63 16.59 -10.73
CA GLY A 332 -27.57 17.34 -11.55
C GLY A 332 -28.21 16.55 -12.70
N LEU A 333 -28.18 15.22 -12.65
CA LEU A 333 -28.78 14.35 -13.68
C LEU A 333 -30.28 14.10 -13.39
N ASP A 334 -31.06 13.95 -14.47
CA ASP A 334 -32.50 13.68 -14.37
C ASP A 334 -32.76 12.22 -13.97
N LEU A 335 -33.05 12.03 -12.68
CA LEU A 335 -33.45 10.73 -12.12
C LEU A 335 -34.58 10.06 -12.89
N THR A 336 -35.54 10.81 -13.41
CA THR A 336 -36.70 10.25 -14.10
C THR A 336 -36.28 9.54 -15.37
N LYS A 337 -35.33 10.11 -16.13
CA LYS A 337 -34.78 9.49 -17.34
C LYS A 337 -33.97 8.24 -17.02
N ILE A 338 -33.23 8.25 -15.91
CA ILE A 338 -32.47 7.09 -15.46
C ILE A 338 -33.40 5.96 -15.02
N ASP A 339 -34.43 6.25 -14.22
CA ASP A 339 -35.42 5.26 -13.79
C ASP A 339 -36.22 4.70 -14.99
N GLN A 340 -36.56 5.53 -15.98
CA GLN A 340 -37.18 5.09 -17.23
C GLN A 340 -36.27 4.16 -18.04
N CYS A 341 -34.95 4.42 -18.07
CA CYS A 341 -33.98 3.57 -18.72
C CYS A 341 -33.83 2.21 -18.02
N ILE A 342 -33.83 2.19 -16.68
CA ILE A 342 -33.75 0.96 -15.88
C ILE A 342 -34.99 0.08 -16.12
N GLY A 343 -36.18 0.69 -16.19
CA GLY A 343 -37.44 -0.04 -16.38
C GLY A 343 -37.82 -0.90 -15.18
N ASP A 344 -38.60 -1.98 -15.39
CA ASP A 344 -38.97 -2.94 -14.35
C ASP A 344 -38.02 -4.17 -14.36
N PRO A 345 -37.13 -4.33 -13.36
CA PRO A 345 -36.22 -5.47 -13.28
C PRO A 345 -36.93 -6.80 -12.99
N LYS A 346 -38.20 -6.80 -12.59
CA LYS A 346 -38.97 -8.01 -12.29
C LYS A 346 -39.77 -8.52 -13.49
N ALA A 347 -39.96 -7.70 -14.52
CA ALA A 347 -40.75 -8.06 -15.68
C ALA A 347 -40.10 -9.20 -16.48
N ASP A 348 -40.92 -10.10 -17.02
CA ASP A 348 -40.47 -11.20 -17.89
C ASP A 348 -40.26 -10.71 -19.34
N VAL A 349 -39.44 -9.68 -19.50
CA VAL A 349 -39.16 -9.03 -20.80
C VAL A 349 -37.66 -8.78 -20.94
N ASN A 350 -37.20 -8.60 -22.18
CA ASN A 350 -35.82 -8.20 -22.44
C ASN A 350 -35.60 -6.76 -21.97
N ASN A 351 -34.47 -6.52 -21.30
CA ASN A 351 -34.04 -5.16 -20.95
C ASN A 351 -33.09 -4.68 -22.08
N PRO A 352 -33.43 -3.61 -22.82
CA PRO A 352 -32.62 -3.19 -23.97
C PRO A 352 -31.17 -2.84 -23.64
N VAL A 353 -30.90 -2.34 -22.43
CA VAL A 353 -29.53 -1.97 -22.01
C VAL A 353 -28.71 -3.22 -21.71
N LEU A 354 -29.23 -4.13 -20.89
CA LEU A 354 -28.52 -5.38 -20.57
C LEU A 354 -28.41 -6.33 -21.75
N GLN A 355 -29.38 -6.29 -22.68
CA GLN A 355 -29.25 -7.01 -23.95
C GLN A 355 -28.07 -6.46 -24.76
N ALA A 356 -27.94 -5.14 -24.85
CA ALA A 356 -26.81 -4.52 -25.53
C ALA A 356 -25.48 -4.86 -24.85
N GLU A 357 -25.43 -4.97 -23.52
CA GLU A 357 -24.23 -5.46 -22.80
C GLU A 357 -23.90 -6.91 -23.18
N GLN A 358 -24.87 -7.83 -23.24
CA GLN A 358 -24.63 -9.22 -23.66
C GLN A 358 -24.15 -9.32 -25.12
N ASP A 359 -24.76 -8.55 -26.01
CA ASP A 359 -24.38 -8.50 -27.43
C ASP A 359 -22.96 -7.93 -27.58
N ALA A 360 -22.67 -6.83 -26.86
CA ALA A 360 -21.34 -6.25 -26.79
C ALA A 360 -20.32 -7.19 -26.14
N GLN A 361 -20.72 -8.10 -25.24
CA GLN A 361 -19.81 -9.03 -24.57
C GLN A 361 -19.31 -10.12 -25.53
N ILE A 362 -20.14 -10.60 -26.45
CA ILE A 362 -19.76 -11.60 -27.47
C ILE A 362 -18.81 -11.00 -28.51
N GLY A 363 -19.08 -9.75 -28.92
CA GLY A 363 -18.21 -9.01 -29.85
C GLY A 363 -18.24 -9.51 -31.29
N GLU A 364 -17.61 -8.75 -32.17
CA GLU A 364 -17.56 -9.04 -33.61
C GLU A 364 -16.11 -9.13 -34.12
N GLY A 365 -15.90 -9.93 -35.17
CA GLY A 365 -14.64 -9.99 -35.90
C GLY A 365 -13.47 -10.59 -35.10
N SER A 366 -12.35 -9.86 -35.04
CA SER A 366 -11.09 -10.33 -34.42
C SER A 366 -10.95 -10.00 -32.94
N ARG A 367 -11.92 -9.28 -32.34
CA ARG A 367 -11.91 -8.88 -30.94
C ARG A 367 -12.10 -10.08 -30.02
N GLY A 368 -13.11 -10.90 -30.30
CA GLY A 368 -13.51 -12.02 -29.44
C GLY A 368 -14.35 -11.59 -28.24
N ASP A 369 -14.74 -12.59 -27.45
CA ASP A 369 -15.61 -12.41 -26.30
C ASP A 369 -14.87 -11.81 -25.09
N VAL A 370 -15.53 -10.90 -24.37
CA VAL A 370 -15.07 -10.44 -23.06
C VAL A 370 -15.63 -11.37 -21.98
N THR A 371 -14.81 -12.26 -21.46
CA THR A 371 -15.25 -13.26 -20.44
C THR A 371 -14.62 -13.05 -19.06
N ILE A 372 -13.70 -12.08 -18.93
CA ILE A 372 -12.94 -11.79 -17.71
C ILE A 372 -13.18 -10.33 -17.31
N SER A 373 -13.38 -10.06 -16.02
CA SER A 373 -13.47 -8.70 -15.45
C SER A 373 -12.47 -8.53 -14.30
N PRO A 374 -11.86 -7.35 -14.13
CA PRO A 374 -11.93 -6.19 -15.02
C PRO A 374 -11.13 -6.41 -16.33
N THR A 375 -11.62 -5.85 -17.44
CA THR A 375 -10.93 -5.86 -18.75
C THR A 375 -11.02 -4.47 -19.39
N LEU A 376 -9.91 -3.99 -19.96
CA LEU A 376 -9.87 -2.76 -20.75
C LEU A 376 -9.69 -3.12 -22.23
N LEU A 377 -10.40 -2.45 -23.14
CA LEU A 377 -10.13 -2.51 -24.57
C LEU A 377 -9.72 -1.12 -25.07
N ILE A 378 -8.77 -1.08 -25.99
CA ILE A 378 -8.33 0.15 -26.66
C ILE A 378 -8.35 -0.14 -28.16
N ASN A 379 -9.07 0.66 -28.94
CA ASN A 379 -9.30 0.48 -30.38
C ASN A 379 -9.69 -0.96 -30.73
N ASN A 380 -10.67 -1.51 -30.00
CA ASN A 380 -11.19 -2.87 -30.19
C ASN A 380 -10.16 -4.00 -29.97
N ARG A 381 -9.12 -3.77 -29.16
CA ARG A 381 -8.11 -4.75 -28.74
C ARG A 381 -8.07 -4.86 -27.23
N HIS A 382 -7.97 -6.08 -26.70
CA HIS A 382 -7.87 -6.24 -25.25
C HIS A 382 -6.50 -5.76 -24.76
N TYR A 383 -6.51 -4.80 -23.84
CA TYR A 383 -5.33 -4.40 -23.09
C TYR A 383 -4.94 -5.55 -22.14
N ARG A 384 -3.65 -5.83 -22.07
CA ARG A 384 -3.05 -6.82 -21.18
C ARG A 384 -1.96 -6.14 -20.38
N GLY A 385 -1.99 -6.30 -19.07
CA GLY A 385 -1.07 -5.65 -18.14
C GLY A 385 -1.81 -5.14 -16.92
N ASN A 386 -1.07 -4.53 -16.00
CA ASN A 386 -1.62 -4.04 -14.75
C ASN A 386 -2.52 -2.80 -14.98
N LEU A 387 -3.56 -2.63 -14.18
CA LEU A 387 -4.50 -1.51 -14.24
C LEU A 387 -3.98 -0.29 -13.45
N CYS A 388 -2.75 0.13 -13.71
CA CYS A 388 -2.20 1.34 -13.10
C CYS A 388 -2.34 2.53 -14.06
N LYS A 389 -2.62 3.73 -13.50
CA LYS A 389 -2.81 4.99 -14.25
C LYS A 389 -1.77 5.20 -15.36
N GLY A 390 -0.49 5.08 -15.03
CA GLY A 390 0.60 5.32 -15.98
C GLY A 390 0.70 4.27 -17.09
N ALA A 391 0.46 2.99 -16.78
CA ALA A 391 0.52 1.91 -17.76
C ALA A 391 -0.63 2.01 -18.78
N VAL A 392 -1.84 2.26 -18.31
CA VAL A 392 -3.03 2.44 -19.15
C VAL A 392 -2.92 3.72 -19.99
N LEU A 393 -2.51 4.84 -19.37
CA LEU A 393 -2.30 6.09 -20.12
C LEU A 393 -1.23 5.91 -21.20
N LYS A 394 -0.12 5.21 -20.92
CA LYS A 394 0.89 4.89 -21.94
C LYS A 394 0.31 4.08 -23.10
N ALA A 395 -0.54 3.10 -22.82
CA ALA A 395 -1.20 2.31 -23.86
C ALA A 395 -2.15 3.16 -24.71
N ILE A 396 -2.99 4.00 -24.08
CA ILE A 396 -3.84 4.96 -24.80
C ILE A 396 -2.96 5.89 -25.64
N CYS A 397 -1.92 6.47 -25.07
CA CYS A 397 -1.03 7.39 -25.79
C CYS A 397 -0.33 6.73 -26.99
N ALA A 398 0.03 5.45 -26.88
CA ALA A 398 0.60 4.68 -27.98
C ALA A 398 -0.36 4.46 -29.15
N GLY A 399 -1.68 4.67 -28.94
CA GLY A 399 -2.67 4.67 -30.00
C GLY A 399 -2.68 5.95 -30.84
N PHE A 400 -2.13 7.08 -30.38
CA PHE A 400 -2.10 8.30 -31.19
C PHE A 400 -0.98 8.28 -32.24
N GLN A 401 -1.19 8.94 -33.37
CA GLN A 401 -0.09 9.28 -34.28
C GLN A 401 0.79 10.35 -33.60
N GLU A 402 2.11 10.30 -33.83
CA GLU A 402 3.08 11.19 -33.18
C GLU A 402 2.76 12.69 -33.34
N THR A 403 2.10 13.08 -34.43
CA THR A 403 1.78 14.47 -34.78
C THR A 403 0.53 15.03 -34.11
N ILE A 404 -0.33 14.19 -33.53
CA ILE A 404 -1.64 14.57 -32.93
C ILE A 404 -1.73 14.17 -31.45
N MET A 405 -0.62 13.70 -30.88
CA MET A 405 -0.59 13.20 -29.52
C MET A 405 -0.90 14.33 -28.52
N PRO A 406 -1.83 14.14 -27.57
CA PRO A 406 -2.21 15.17 -26.61
C PRO A 406 -1.06 15.56 -25.66
N ALA A 407 -1.09 16.77 -25.10
CA ALA A 407 -0.10 17.21 -24.10
C ALA A 407 -0.05 16.29 -22.86
N VAL A 408 -1.18 15.67 -22.49
CA VAL A 408 -1.24 14.67 -21.40
C VAL A 408 -0.37 13.42 -21.68
N CYS A 409 0.00 13.17 -22.93
CA CYS A 409 0.92 12.11 -23.34
C CYS A 409 2.39 12.53 -23.36
N PHE A 410 2.70 13.83 -23.24
CA PHE A 410 4.06 14.39 -23.29
C PHE A 410 4.50 14.92 -21.93
N GLY A 411 5.01 14.03 -21.06
CA GLY A 411 5.67 14.39 -19.80
C GLY A 411 6.76 13.39 -19.43
N GLU A 412 7.99 13.85 -19.22
CA GLU A 412 9.07 13.03 -18.65
C GLU A 412 8.81 12.83 -17.16
N GLY A 413 8.32 11.64 -16.79
CA GLY A 413 7.97 11.26 -15.42
C GLY A 413 6.50 11.50 -15.11
N PHE A 414 5.74 10.40 -15.08
CA PHE A 414 4.29 10.30 -14.88
C PHE A 414 3.71 10.88 -13.56
N GLU A 415 4.42 11.74 -12.82
CA GLU A 415 3.94 12.35 -11.57
C GLU A 415 4.24 13.86 -11.42
N ALA A 416 5.18 14.45 -12.19
CA ALA A 416 5.70 15.80 -11.87
C ALA A 416 4.87 17.00 -12.40
N ASN A 417 3.75 16.80 -13.10
CA ASN A 417 2.90 17.90 -13.59
C ASN A 417 1.42 17.81 -13.19
N TYR A 418 1.04 16.85 -12.34
CA TYR A 418 -0.35 16.75 -11.87
C TYR A 418 -0.61 17.45 -10.53
N GLU A 419 0.36 17.52 -9.61
CA GLU A 419 0.19 18.29 -8.36
C GLU A 419 0.05 19.81 -8.59
N ARG A 420 0.60 20.30 -9.72
CA ARG A 420 0.42 21.71 -10.12
C ARG A 420 -0.89 21.96 -10.88
N LEU A 421 -1.66 20.91 -11.17
CA LEU A 421 -2.93 20.98 -11.93
C LEU A 421 -4.16 20.47 -11.16
N GLU A 422 -4.01 19.63 -10.12
CA GLU A 422 -5.10 19.40 -9.14
C GLU A 422 -5.44 20.69 -8.38
N ASN A 423 -4.48 21.60 -8.24
CA ASN A 423 -4.70 22.97 -7.77
C ASN A 423 -5.15 23.96 -8.87
N LYS A 424 -5.38 23.49 -10.11
CA LYS A 424 -5.90 24.33 -11.22
C LYS A 424 -7.26 23.92 -11.78
N ASP A 425 -7.68 22.67 -11.62
CA ASP A 425 -9.08 22.29 -11.89
C ASP A 425 -10.04 22.73 -10.77
N ASP A 426 -9.54 23.39 -9.72
CA ASP A 426 -10.32 24.21 -8.77
C ASP A 426 -10.25 25.73 -9.09
N THR A 427 -9.58 26.16 -10.17
CA THR A 427 -9.41 27.60 -10.49
C THR A 427 -9.69 28.05 -11.93
N ALA A 428 -10.33 27.23 -12.78
CA ALA A 428 -10.69 27.64 -14.15
C ALA A 428 -12.20 27.68 -14.47
N VAL A 429 -13.04 28.22 -13.57
CA VAL A 429 -14.30 28.91 -13.96
C VAL A 429 -14.50 30.17 -13.11
N ARG A 430 -13.62 31.17 -13.29
CA ARG A 430 -13.87 32.56 -12.84
C ARG A 430 -13.36 33.56 -13.87
N THR A 431 -13.99 33.59 -15.04
CA THR A 431 -13.95 34.80 -15.87
C THR A 431 -14.78 35.89 -15.18
N LYS A 432 -14.31 37.14 -15.29
CA LYS A 432 -14.86 38.35 -14.67
C LYS A 432 -16.38 38.54 -14.91
N THR A 433 -16.92 37.90 -15.93
CA THR A 433 -18.36 37.88 -16.26
C THR A 433 -19.22 37.05 -15.29
N ASN A 434 -18.65 36.08 -14.55
CA ASN A 434 -19.39 35.31 -13.54
C ASN A 434 -19.37 35.94 -12.13
N TYR A 435 -18.53 36.94 -11.88
CA TYR A 435 -18.53 37.65 -10.59
C TYR A 435 -19.76 38.56 -10.46
N GLU A 436 -20.19 39.20 -11.55
CA GLU A 436 -21.35 40.09 -11.57
C GLU A 436 -22.71 39.35 -11.55
N HIS A 437 -22.74 38.05 -11.86
CA HIS A 437 -23.97 37.25 -11.83
C HIS A 437 -24.19 36.52 -10.48
N LEU A 438 -23.13 36.29 -9.70
CA LEU A 438 -23.20 35.62 -8.39
C LEU A 438 -23.33 36.61 -7.22
N GLU A 439 -22.94 37.87 -7.40
CA GLU A 439 -23.11 38.94 -6.40
C GLU A 439 -24.58 39.34 -6.19
N ASN A 440 -25.50 38.92 -7.07
CA ASN A 440 -26.94 39.16 -6.96
C ASN A 440 -27.78 37.92 -6.56
N LYS A 441 -27.16 36.80 -6.17
CA LYS A 441 -27.91 35.57 -5.83
C LYS A 441 -27.61 34.96 -4.45
N TYR A 442 -26.57 35.40 -3.75
CA TYR A 442 -26.24 34.91 -2.39
C TYR A 442 -26.64 35.84 -1.25
N ASP A 443 -27.56 36.79 -1.50
CA ASP A 443 -28.15 37.61 -0.43
C ASP A 443 -29.57 37.21 -0.03
N THR A 444 -30.04 36.01 -0.42
CA THR A 444 -31.31 35.46 0.07
C THR A 444 -31.26 33.94 0.21
N ALA A 445 -30.81 33.44 1.37
CA ALA A 445 -31.41 32.33 2.14
C ALA A 445 -30.42 31.62 3.09
N VAL A 446 -30.21 32.17 4.29
CA VAL A 446 -30.17 31.36 5.52
C VAL A 446 -31.31 31.84 6.42
N TRP A 447 -32.54 31.53 6.01
CA TRP A 447 -33.72 31.59 6.87
C TRP A 447 -34.69 30.52 6.37
N THR A 448 -34.76 29.40 7.08
CA THR A 448 -36.00 28.62 7.07
C THR A 448 -36.86 29.16 8.21
N GLU A 449 -38.17 29.28 8.01
CA GLU A 449 -39.13 29.72 9.05
C GLU A 449 -38.99 28.89 10.34
N ALA A 450 -38.61 27.61 10.20
CA ALA A 450 -38.32 26.70 11.31
C ALA A 450 -37.06 27.04 12.12
N ASN A 451 -36.07 27.72 11.52
CA ASN A 451 -34.87 28.20 12.22
C ASN A 451 -35.09 29.60 12.83
N TYR A 452 -36.01 30.41 12.29
CA TYR A 452 -36.44 31.68 12.89
C TYR A 452 -37.17 31.44 14.21
N GLU A 453 -38.20 30.56 14.23
CA GLU A 453 -38.98 30.26 15.44
C GLU A 453 -38.15 29.59 16.55
N ARG A 454 -37.10 28.83 16.18
CA ARG A 454 -36.24 28.13 17.15
C ARG A 454 -35.20 29.06 17.79
N LEU A 455 -34.75 30.09 17.06
CA LEU A 455 -33.85 31.12 17.59
C LEU A 455 -34.62 32.20 18.36
N GLU A 456 -35.81 32.59 17.91
CA GLU A 456 -36.65 33.59 18.57
C GLU A 456 -37.08 33.14 19.98
N ASN A 457 -37.43 31.86 20.16
CA ASN A 457 -37.74 31.28 21.47
C ASN A 457 -36.54 31.20 22.44
N ILE A 458 -35.31 31.16 21.93
CA ILE A 458 -34.08 31.18 22.75
C ILE A 458 -33.68 32.62 23.08
N TYR A 459 -33.91 33.56 22.16
CA TYR A 459 -33.60 34.98 22.33
C TYR A 459 -34.55 35.72 23.29
N ASP A 460 -35.78 35.24 23.50
CA ASP A 460 -36.77 35.91 24.36
C ASP A 460 -36.50 35.74 25.87
N THR A 461 -35.58 34.84 26.27
CA THR A 461 -35.27 34.57 27.70
C THR A 461 -34.03 35.29 28.23
N ALA A 462 -33.24 35.97 27.40
CA ALA A 462 -32.05 36.70 27.83
C ALA A 462 -31.98 38.08 27.15
N GLY A 463 -32.50 39.10 27.85
CA GLY A 463 -32.69 40.46 27.32
C GLY A 463 -31.53 41.02 26.50
N ARG A 464 -31.86 41.52 25.30
CA ARG A 464 -30.91 42.07 24.32
C ARG A 464 -30.46 43.49 24.69
N THR A 465 -29.16 43.68 24.87
CA THR A 465 -28.50 44.98 24.67
C THR A 465 -27.30 44.79 23.74
N GLU A 466 -27.04 45.77 22.88
CA GLU A 466 -25.93 45.83 21.90
C GLU A 466 -24.56 45.58 22.56
N ALA A 467 -24.43 45.95 23.84
CA ALA A 467 -23.24 45.73 24.65
C ALA A 467 -22.95 44.24 24.94
N ASN A 468 -23.98 43.40 25.07
CA ASN A 468 -23.82 41.96 25.26
C ASN A 468 -23.41 41.26 23.97
N TYR A 469 -23.88 41.77 22.83
CA TYR A 469 -23.51 41.27 21.50
C TYR A 469 -22.03 41.52 21.20
N GLN A 470 -21.59 42.77 21.35
CA GLN A 470 -20.18 43.14 21.14
C GLN A 470 -19.22 42.51 22.18
N SER A 471 -19.67 42.24 23.40
CA SER A 471 -18.84 41.56 24.40
C SER A 471 -18.63 40.06 24.11
N LEU A 472 -19.56 39.40 23.42
CA LEU A 472 -19.45 37.99 23.05
C LEU A 472 -18.62 37.84 21.76
N GLU A 473 -18.84 38.71 20.78
CA GLU A 473 -18.11 38.72 19.52
C GLU A 473 -16.61 39.03 19.73
N ASN A 474 -16.28 40.06 20.50
CA ASN A 474 -14.88 40.39 20.84
C ASN A 474 -14.19 39.32 21.69
N LYS A 475 -14.94 38.49 22.43
CA LYS A 475 -14.40 37.38 23.23
C LYS A 475 -14.13 36.13 22.41
N TYR A 476 -14.81 35.96 21.26
CA TYR A 476 -14.58 34.85 20.34
C TYR A 476 -13.52 35.18 19.28
N ASP A 477 -13.44 36.42 18.81
CA ASP A 477 -12.45 36.83 17.80
C ASP A 477 -11.01 36.89 18.36
N THR A 478 -10.87 37.27 19.64
CA THR A 478 -9.58 37.28 20.35
C THR A 478 -9.06 35.89 20.73
N VAL A 479 -9.89 34.86 20.68
CA VAL A 479 -9.48 33.47 20.95
C VAL A 479 -8.91 32.79 19.70
N VAL A 480 -9.26 33.28 18.51
CA VAL A 480 -8.88 32.64 17.24
C VAL A 480 -7.57 33.21 16.69
N TRP A 481 -7.26 34.50 16.89
CA TRP A 481 -6.09 35.15 16.26
C TRP A 481 -5.11 35.77 17.27
N THR A 482 -4.44 34.94 18.06
CA THR A 482 -3.22 35.36 18.78
C THR A 482 -1.97 34.92 18.03
N GLU A 483 -0.85 35.64 18.17
CA GLU A 483 0.49 35.23 17.69
C GLU A 483 0.83 33.79 18.13
N ALA A 484 0.33 33.35 19.29
CA ALA A 484 0.47 31.98 19.78
C ALA A 484 -0.33 30.93 18.99
N ASN A 485 -1.45 31.32 18.35
CA ASN A 485 -2.20 30.45 17.45
C ASN A 485 -1.56 30.40 16.05
N TYR A 486 -0.93 31.51 15.62
CA TYR A 486 -0.13 31.53 14.40
C TYR A 486 1.15 30.69 14.58
N GLU A 487 1.87 30.85 15.69
CA GLU A 487 2.98 29.96 16.07
C GLU A 487 2.51 28.52 16.28
N ARG A 488 1.28 28.24 16.74
CA ARG A 488 0.76 26.86 16.81
C ARG A 488 0.45 26.25 15.45
N LEU A 489 0.01 27.04 14.48
CA LEU A 489 -0.27 26.57 13.12
C LEU A 489 1.03 26.43 12.32
N GLU A 490 1.96 27.36 12.49
CA GLU A 490 3.31 27.27 11.95
C GLU A 490 4.06 26.10 12.59
N ASN A 491 4.04 25.93 13.92
CA ASN A 491 4.60 24.74 14.59
C ASN A 491 3.86 23.42 14.29
N LYS A 492 2.58 23.44 13.87
CA LYS A 492 1.85 22.21 13.46
C LYS A 492 2.22 21.76 12.06
N TYR A 493 2.75 22.65 11.22
CA TYR A 493 3.33 22.34 9.92
C TYR A 493 4.87 22.31 9.93
N ASP A 494 5.53 22.89 10.93
CA ASP A 494 6.99 22.80 11.17
C ASP A 494 7.39 21.64 12.10
N SER A 495 6.47 21.00 12.84
CA SER A 495 6.82 19.89 13.75
C SER A 495 7.14 18.55 13.08
N ALA A 496 7.49 18.53 11.80
CA ALA A 496 7.91 17.33 11.08
C ALA A 496 9.20 17.50 10.26
N LEU A 497 9.94 18.60 10.41
CA LEU A 497 11.00 18.98 9.48
C LEU A 497 12.32 19.29 10.19
N VAL A 498 13.23 18.31 10.26
CA VAL A 498 14.61 18.54 10.75
C VAL A 498 15.59 18.56 9.58
N VAL A 499 15.71 19.72 8.93
CA VAL A 499 16.90 20.07 8.14
C VAL A 499 17.90 20.68 9.12
N GLU A 500 18.99 19.96 9.41
CA GLU A 500 19.98 20.45 10.38
C GLU A 500 20.90 21.49 9.71
N LYS A 501 20.63 22.79 9.93
CA LYS A 501 21.36 23.91 9.31
C LYS A 501 22.86 23.99 9.65
N ASN A 502 23.37 23.20 10.62
CA ASN A 502 24.74 23.30 11.14
C ASN A 502 25.46 21.95 11.32
N SER A 503 24.94 20.86 10.76
CA SER A 503 25.42 19.51 11.00
C SER A 503 26.66 19.13 10.19
N LEU A 504 26.92 19.80 9.06
CA LEU A 504 28.08 19.56 8.20
C LEU A 504 29.05 20.74 8.23
N ARG A 505 30.33 20.48 8.50
CA ARG A 505 31.41 21.48 8.44
C ARG A 505 32.52 21.02 7.52
N LEU A 506 32.85 21.79 6.50
CA LEU A 506 34.06 21.57 5.70
C LEU A 506 35.23 22.31 6.36
N THR A 507 36.31 21.59 6.69
CA THR A 507 37.49 22.11 7.40
C THR A 507 38.66 22.42 6.47
N SER A 508 38.64 21.90 5.25
CA SER A 508 39.63 22.12 4.18
C SER A 508 38.97 21.80 2.84
N PRO A 509 39.38 22.41 1.72
CA PRO A 509 40.34 23.53 1.59
C PRO A 509 39.74 24.88 1.99
N GLU A 510 40.56 25.93 2.19
CA GLU A 510 40.10 27.25 2.66
C GLU A 510 39.09 27.91 1.70
N SER A 511 39.11 27.53 0.42
CA SER A 511 38.19 28.00 -0.64
C SER A 511 36.72 27.61 -0.42
N ILE A 512 36.46 26.45 0.21
CA ILE A 512 35.12 25.93 0.49
C ILE A 512 34.92 25.61 1.98
N LYS A 513 35.79 26.14 2.84
CA LYS A 513 35.69 25.97 4.29
C LYS A 513 34.50 26.73 4.82
N GLY A 514 33.64 26.05 5.57
CA GLY A 514 32.39 26.63 6.02
C GLY A 514 31.52 25.65 6.79
N VAL A 515 30.42 26.18 7.30
CA VAL A 515 29.34 25.40 7.92
C VAL A 515 28.20 25.37 6.90
N TYR A 516 27.67 24.18 6.65
CA TYR A 516 26.65 23.95 5.65
C TYR A 516 25.47 23.19 6.24
N GLU A 517 24.31 23.41 5.65
CA GLU A 517 23.12 22.62 5.93
C GLU A 517 23.27 21.20 5.33
N SER A 518 22.80 20.21 6.07
CA SER A 518 22.65 18.85 5.55
C SER A 518 21.47 18.15 6.23
N ALA A 519 20.77 17.31 5.48
CA ALA A 519 19.70 16.46 6.01
C ALA A 519 20.27 15.07 6.30
N ILE A 520 20.47 14.76 7.57
CA ILE A 520 21.02 13.46 8.02
C ILE A 520 19.91 12.41 8.04
N GLY A 521 20.19 11.23 7.50
CA GLY A 521 19.27 10.10 7.54
C GLY A 521 19.03 9.58 8.95
N THR A 522 17.79 9.20 9.26
CA THR A 522 17.38 8.64 10.56
C THR A 522 17.88 7.20 10.81
N PHE A 523 18.63 6.65 9.84
CA PHE A 523 19.21 5.30 9.80
C PHE A 523 20.70 5.38 9.47
N GLY A 524 21.45 4.31 9.75
CA GLY A 524 22.88 4.28 9.47
C GLY A 524 23.75 5.01 10.47
N VAL A 525 23.22 5.93 11.28
CA VAL A 525 23.97 6.56 12.37
C VAL A 525 24.13 5.56 13.52
N PRO A 526 25.35 5.09 13.84
CA PRO A 526 25.54 4.29 15.04
C PRO A 526 25.27 5.17 16.27
N PRO A 527 24.53 4.69 17.29
CA PRO A 527 24.08 5.52 18.42
C PRO A 527 25.21 6.13 19.28
N TYR A 528 26.46 5.73 19.05
CA TYR A 528 27.66 6.21 19.75
C TYR A 528 28.51 7.21 18.94
N VAL A 529 28.32 7.35 17.62
CA VAL A 529 29.11 8.28 16.81
C VAL A 529 28.46 9.65 16.86
N LYS A 530 28.93 10.47 17.79
CA LYS A 530 28.48 11.86 17.99
C LYS A 530 28.94 12.80 16.88
N THR A 531 30.18 12.60 16.44
CA THR A 531 30.82 13.40 15.39
C THR A 531 31.70 12.49 14.55
N LEU A 532 31.60 12.59 13.24
CA LEU A 532 32.49 11.93 12.29
C LEU A 532 33.40 12.96 11.64
N VAL A 533 34.71 12.83 11.84
CA VAL A 533 35.71 13.59 11.06
C VAL A 533 36.21 12.68 9.96
N GLY A 534 36.23 13.17 8.72
CA GLY A 534 36.64 12.35 7.57
C GLY A 534 37.07 13.17 6.37
N THR A 535 37.64 12.49 5.39
CA THR A 535 38.06 13.07 4.10
C THR A 535 37.08 12.63 3.02
N VAL A 536 36.60 13.58 2.23
CA VAL A 536 35.61 13.33 1.19
C VAL A 536 36.27 12.78 -0.07
N VAL A 537 35.70 11.71 -0.63
CA VAL A 537 36.13 11.11 -1.90
C VAL A 537 34.94 11.04 -2.84
N TYR A 538 35.11 11.56 -4.04
CA TYR A 538 34.15 11.38 -5.14
C TYR A 538 34.67 10.27 -6.08
N PRO A 539 33.92 9.18 -6.27
CA PRO A 539 34.44 8.03 -7.00
C PRO A 539 34.46 8.30 -8.51
N LYS A 540 35.45 7.76 -9.22
CA LYS A 540 35.57 7.88 -10.68
C LYS A 540 34.54 7.03 -11.44
N ALA A 541 33.99 6.02 -10.80
CA ALA A 541 32.96 5.12 -11.34
C ALA A 541 31.91 4.86 -10.26
N ASN A 542 30.68 4.54 -10.66
CA ASN A 542 29.54 4.34 -9.76
C ASN A 542 29.24 5.56 -8.88
N GLN A 543 29.28 6.76 -9.49
CA GLN A 543 29.06 8.05 -8.81
C GLN A 543 27.68 8.16 -8.15
N ARG A 544 26.67 7.44 -8.62
CA ARG A 544 25.35 7.36 -7.98
C ARG A 544 25.23 6.26 -6.93
N SER A 545 26.26 5.43 -6.75
CA SER A 545 26.30 4.33 -5.77
C SER A 545 25.09 3.39 -5.83
N CYS A 546 24.60 3.07 -7.03
CA CYS A 546 23.46 2.17 -7.23
C CYS A 546 23.87 0.73 -7.56
N LYS A 547 25.17 0.43 -7.49
CA LYS A 547 25.78 -0.88 -7.72
C LYS A 547 26.87 -1.15 -6.70
N ASN A 548 27.33 -2.40 -6.63
CA ASN A 548 28.45 -2.74 -5.77
C ASN A 548 29.74 -2.11 -6.31
N PHE A 549 30.50 -1.44 -5.45
CA PHE A 549 31.79 -0.84 -5.80
C PHE A 549 32.89 -1.89 -6.04
N ASP A 550 32.72 -3.11 -5.52
CA ASP A 550 33.59 -4.25 -5.86
C ASP A 550 33.60 -4.52 -7.38
N ASP A 551 32.48 -4.29 -8.07
CA ASP A 551 32.35 -4.46 -9.53
C ASP A 551 33.26 -3.49 -10.31
N PHE A 552 33.70 -2.41 -9.66
CA PHE A 552 34.57 -1.38 -10.20
C PHE A 552 35.99 -1.46 -9.63
N ASN A 553 36.28 -2.47 -8.81
CA ASN A 553 37.53 -2.63 -8.08
C ASN A 553 37.87 -1.38 -7.23
N VAL A 554 36.86 -0.76 -6.63
CA VAL A 554 36.98 0.43 -5.78
C VAL A 554 36.70 0.06 -4.33
N SER A 555 37.57 0.50 -3.43
CA SER A 555 37.43 0.35 -1.98
C SER A 555 37.66 1.71 -1.32
N PHE A 556 36.87 2.00 -0.30
CA PHE A 556 36.94 3.22 0.51
C PHE A 556 37.45 2.95 1.92
N LYS A 557 37.93 1.73 2.20
CA LYS A 557 38.56 1.39 3.48
C LYS A 557 39.79 2.27 3.70
N SER A 558 39.73 3.15 4.70
CA SER A 558 40.87 3.96 5.12
C SER A 558 42.00 3.09 5.68
N LYS A 559 43.24 3.49 5.46
CA LYS A 559 44.38 2.82 6.09
C LYS A 559 44.42 3.15 7.59
N PRO A 560 44.97 2.24 8.44
CA PRO A 560 45.16 2.53 9.85
C PRO A 560 45.96 3.83 10.06
N GLY A 561 45.39 4.81 10.78
CA GLY A 561 46.01 6.12 11.04
C GLY A 561 45.63 7.24 10.07
N GLU A 562 44.91 6.96 8.98
CA GLU A 562 44.35 7.96 8.08
C GLU A 562 42.91 8.34 8.47
N LEU A 563 42.42 9.49 8.01
CA LEU A 563 41.04 9.90 8.23
C LEU A 563 40.05 8.92 7.56
N PRO A 564 38.89 8.65 8.19
CA PRO A 564 37.82 7.87 7.58
C PRO A 564 37.37 8.46 6.24
N THR A 565 37.17 7.60 5.24
CA THR A 565 36.69 8.04 3.92
C THR A 565 35.19 8.32 3.96
N VAL A 566 34.79 9.54 3.62
CA VAL A 566 33.40 9.93 3.40
C VAL A 566 33.12 9.91 1.90
N LEU A 567 32.20 9.06 1.48
CA LEU A 567 31.90 8.88 0.07
C LEU A 567 30.89 9.94 -0.40
N LEU A 568 31.27 10.78 -1.37
CA LEU A 568 30.35 11.66 -2.06
C LEU A 568 29.72 10.93 -3.24
N VAL A 569 28.39 10.99 -3.36
CA VAL A 569 27.62 10.37 -4.44
C VAL A 569 26.55 11.31 -4.97
N ASP A 570 26.07 11.07 -6.18
CA ASP A 570 25.00 11.86 -6.81
C ASP A 570 23.61 11.25 -6.51
N ARG A 571 22.59 12.11 -6.37
CA ARG A 571 21.17 11.72 -6.33
C ARG A 571 20.74 11.08 -7.66
N GLY A 572 19.66 10.29 -7.62
CA GLY A 572 19.09 9.58 -8.78
C GLY A 572 19.42 8.08 -8.89
N ASP A 573 18.81 7.39 -9.86
CA ASP A 573 18.89 5.96 -10.21
C ASP A 573 18.46 4.92 -9.15
N CYS A 574 18.57 5.21 -7.87
CA CYS A 574 18.18 4.33 -6.78
C CYS A 574 17.91 5.10 -5.49
N TYR A 575 17.22 4.45 -4.54
CA TYR A 575 16.90 5.02 -3.24
C TYR A 575 18.13 5.22 -2.36
N LEU A 576 18.04 6.20 -1.45
CA LEU A 576 19.14 6.68 -0.62
C LEU A 576 19.76 5.59 0.28
N ALA A 577 18.95 4.69 0.82
CA ALA A 577 19.44 3.57 1.63
C ALA A 577 20.32 2.59 0.82
N LEU A 578 20.05 2.40 -0.48
CA LEU A 578 20.91 1.55 -1.33
C LEU A 578 22.29 2.16 -1.53
N LYS A 579 22.34 3.50 -1.66
CA LYS A 579 23.60 4.25 -1.79
C LYS A 579 24.46 4.07 -0.54
N ALA A 580 23.85 4.22 0.64
CA ALA A 580 24.51 3.97 1.92
C ALA A 580 24.99 2.52 2.06
N TRP A 581 24.16 1.55 1.66
CA TRP A 581 24.51 0.12 1.70
C TRP A 581 25.74 -0.22 0.86
N TYR A 582 25.79 0.25 -0.39
CA TYR A 582 26.95 -0.02 -1.26
C TYR A 582 28.19 0.75 -0.83
N GLY A 583 28.05 2.00 -0.38
CA GLY A 583 29.15 2.75 0.21
C GLY A 583 29.76 2.03 1.41
N GLN A 584 28.91 1.53 2.31
CA GLN A 584 29.33 0.75 3.49
C GLN A 584 30.05 -0.55 3.12
N LYS A 585 29.53 -1.29 2.14
CA LYS A 585 30.16 -2.54 1.68
C LYS A 585 31.57 -2.30 1.13
N ALA A 586 31.78 -1.19 0.44
CA ALA A 586 33.11 -0.76 0.01
C ALA A 586 33.98 -0.14 1.12
N GLY A 587 33.45 -0.03 2.34
CA GLY A 587 34.20 0.44 3.50
C GLY A 587 34.22 1.95 3.68
N ALA A 588 33.30 2.69 3.06
CA ALA A 588 33.09 4.10 3.39
C ALA A 588 32.63 4.22 4.85
N ALA A 589 33.04 5.30 5.51
CA ALA A 589 32.68 5.60 6.89
C ALA A 589 31.42 6.45 7.02
N ALA A 590 31.04 7.16 5.95
CA ALA A 590 29.75 7.83 5.76
C ALA A 590 29.52 8.09 4.26
N VAL A 591 28.29 8.45 3.91
CA VAL A 591 27.91 8.83 2.54
C VAL A 591 27.28 10.23 2.54
N LEU A 592 27.80 11.13 1.71
CA LEU A 592 27.16 12.39 1.35
C LEU A 592 26.48 12.23 0.00
N VAL A 593 25.20 12.55 -0.09
CA VAL A 593 24.45 12.54 -1.35
C VAL A 593 24.28 13.99 -1.81
N ALA A 594 24.90 14.34 -2.93
CA ALA A 594 24.66 15.62 -3.59
C ALA A 594 23.34 15.57 -4.35
N ASP A 595 22.46 16.53 -4.05
CA ASP A 595 21.23 16.73 -4.79
C ASP A 595 21.49 17.02 -6.28
N ASP A 596 20.56 16.65 -7.15
CA ASP A 596 20.58 16.93 -8.59
C ASP A 596 19.71 18.14 -8.96
N ILE A 597 18.90 18.66 -8.02
CA ILE A 597 18.06 19.85 -8.17
C ILE A 597 18.49 20.91 -7.15
N ASP A 598 18.44 22.18 -7.54
CA ASP A 598 18.73 23.32 -6.64
C ASP A 598 17.44 23.71 -5.88
N GLU A 599 17.04 22.86 -4.93
CA GLU A 599 15.84 23.00 -4.08
C GLU A 599 16.21 23.02 -2.59
N PRO A 600 15.35 23.57 -1.70
CA PRO A 600 15.55 23.45 -0.26
C PRO A 600 15.68 21.99 0.15
N LEU A 601 16.69 21.65 0.95
CA LEU A 601 16.86 20.29 1.45
C LEU A 601 15.60 19.84 2.17
N ILE A 602 15.05 18.69 1.78
CA ILE A 602 13.97 18.00 2.51
C ILE A 602 14.57 16.93 3.43
N THR A 603 13.82 16.55 4.47
CA THR A 603 14.21 15.40 5.30
C THR A 603 14.26 14.12 4.46
N ILE A 604 15.20 13.23 4.77
CA ILE A 604 15.27 11.89 4.16
C ILE A 604 14.11 11.06 4.75
N ASP A 605 12.96 11.07 4.09
CA ASP A 605 11.85 10.19 4.46
C ASP A 605 12.14 8.73 4.05
N THR A 606 11.84 7.80 4.96
CA THR A 606 12.13 6.37 4.87
C THR A 606 11.04 5.57 4.13
N LEU A 607 10.34 6.17 3.17
CA LEU A 607 9.30 5.48 2.40
C LEU A 607 9.85 4.52 1.31
N GLY A 608 11.17 4.36 1.22
CA GLY A 608 11.82 3.43 0.28
C GLY A 608 12.44 2.22 0.96
N ASN A 609 11.68 1.12 1.08
CA ASN A 609 12.19 -0.25 1.25
C ASN A 609 12.86 -0.58 2.62
N ALA A 610 12.07 -1.09 3.58
CA ALA A 610 12.51 -1.44 4.94
C ALA A 610 13.69 -2.44 5.05
N ARG A 611 13.99 -3.20 3.99
CA ARG A 611 15.01 -4.27 3.98
C ARG A 611 16.46 -3.79 4.11
N TYR A 612 16.80 -2.62 3.56
CA TYR A 612 18.19 -2.11 3.57
C TYR A 612 18.47 -1.23 4.79
N VAL A 613 17.45 -0.48 5.22
CA VAL A 613 17.50 0.46 6.34
C VAL A 613 18.03 -0.23 7.62
N GLN A 614 17.66 -1.50 7.86
CA GLN A 614 18.07 -2.25 9.05
C GLN A 614 19.56 -2.65 9.11
N ASN A 615 20.26 -2.71 7.97
CA ASN A 615 21.62 -3.22 7.90
C ASN A 615 22.68 -2.14 7.62
N ILE A 616 22.25 -0.88 7.47
CA ILE A 616 23.16 0.26 7.31
C ILE A 616 23.62 0.70 8.70
N THR A 617 24.92 0.86 8.85
CA THR A 617 25.66 1.21 10.06
C THR A 617 26.59 2.40 9.83
N ILE A 618 26.52 3.07 8.68
CA ILE A 618 27.28 4.31 8.41
C ILE A 618 26.33 5.49 8.21
N PRO A 619 26.69 6.70 8.68
CA PRO A 619 25.88 7.88 8.48
C PRO A 619 25.66 8.21 7.01
N LEU A 620 24.48 8.71 6.70
CA LEU A 620 24.10 9.23 5.38
C LEU A 620 23.61 10.67 5.56
N ALA A 621 24.08 11.61 4.75
CA ALA A 621 23.54 12.97 4.72
C ALA A 621 23.30 13.46 3.29
N LEU A 622 22.13 14.05 3.04
CA LEU A 622 21.81 14.76 1.81
C LEU A 622 22.31 16.20 1.92
N ILE A 623 22.97 16.68 0.87
CA ILE A 623 23.53 18.03 0.76
C ILE A 623 23.05 18.68 -0.52
N THR A 624 23.01 20.01 -0.55
CA THR A 624 22.53 20.76 -1.71
C THR A 624 23.38 20.50 -2.95
N LYS A 625 22.76 20.68 -4.12
CA LYS A 625 23.47 20.62 -5.41
C LYS A 625 24.67 21.57 -5.44
N SER A 626 24.47 22.81 -4.97
CA SER A 626 25.52 23.85 -4.94
C SER A 626 26.74 23.45 -4.09
N LEU A 627 26.51 22.82 -2.93
CA LEU A 627 27.60 22.30 -2.09
C LEU A 627 28.29 21.10 -2.74
N GLY A 628 27.51 20.17 -3.29
CA GLY A 628 28.01 19.00 -4.00
C GLY A 628 28.93 19.38 -5.16
N ASP A 629 28.53 20.35 -5.97
CA ASP A 629 29.32 20.88 -7.09
C ASP A 629 30.59 21.58 -6.60
N SER A 630 30.52 22.33 -5.49
CA SER A 630 31.69 22.98 -4.87
C SER A 630 32.72 21.97 -4.38
N ILE A 631 32.28 20.89 -3.73
CA ILE A 631 33.15 19.80 -3.27
C ILE A 631 33.79 19.08 -4.46
N LYS A 632 33.00 18.76 -5.52
CA LYS A 632 33.52 18.11 -6.74
C LYS A 632 34.58 18.96 -7.43
N ASN A 633 34.37 20.27 -7.52
CA ASN A 633 35.33 21.19 -8.12
C ASN A 633 36.66 21.23 -7.37
N ALA A 634 36.63 21.28 -6.03
CA ALA A 634 37.84 21.20 -5.20
C ALA A 634 38.56 19.85 -5.34
N LEU A 635 37.82 18.74 -5.39
CA LEU A 635 38.43 17.42 -5.62
C LEU A 635 39.05 17.31 -7.02
N ASN A 636 38.43 17.91 -8.03
CA ASN A 636 38.94 17.93 -9.41
C ASN A 636 40.18 18.83 -9.58
N SER A 637 40.34 19.88 -8.77
CA SER A 637 41.57 20.70 -8.73
C SER A 637 42.73 20.03 -8.00
N GLY A 638 42.50 18.85 -7.40
CA GLY A 638 43.49 18.10 -6.63
C GLY A 638 43.58 18.51 -5.16
N GLU A 639 42.63 19.30 -4.66
CA GLU A 639 42.57 19.70 -3.25
C GLU A 639 41.95 18.59 -2.40
N MET A 640 42.42 18.46 -1.15
CA MET A 640 41.82 17.54 -0.18
C MET A 640 40.67 18.21 0.57
N VAL A 641 39.49 17.60 0.49
CA VAL A 641 38.30 18.06 1.19
C VAL A 641 38.14 17.29 2.49
N ASN A 642 38.31 17.98 3.63
CA ASN A 642 38.09 17.40 4.95
C ASN A 642 36.81 17.96 5.55
N MET A 643 36.11 17.14 6.32
CA MET A 643 34.83 17.52 6.92
C MET A 643 34.65 16.98 8.32
N THR A 644 33.73 17.60 9.05
CA THR A 644 33.17 17.11 10.30
C THR A 644 31.65 17.06 10.15
N LEU A 645 31.07 15.88 10.35
CA LEU A 645 29.62 15.67 10.44
C LEU A 645 29.26 15.52 11.91
N ASP A 646 28.48 16.45 12.45
CA ASP A 646 27.95 16.42 13.82
C ASP A 646 26.55 15.80 13.82
N MET A 647 26.40 14.69 14.52
CA MET A 647 25.18 13.89 14.62
C MET A 647 24.55 13.97 16.03
N THR A 648 25.08 14.84 16.91
CA THR A 648 24.64 14.94 18.32
C THR A 648 23.22 15.46 18.53
N ARG A 649 22.59 16.07 17.51
CA ARG A 649 21.21 16.57 17.56
C ARG A 649 20.16 15.56 17.07
N SER A 650 20.54 14.59 16.23
CA SER A 650 19.68 13.45 15.85
C SER A 650 19.43 12.45 17.00
N LEU A 651 20.14 12.58 18.13
CA LEU A 651 20.08 11.67 19.29
C LEU A 651 19.52 12.31 20.57
N SER A 652 18.90 13.50 20.50
CA SER A 652 18.44 14.20 21.70
C SER A 652 16.91 14.27 21.85
N HIS A 653 16.35 13.33 22.62
CA HIS A 653 15.52 13.76 23.75
C HIS A 653 16.43 13.78 24.99
N ARG A 654 16.99 14.96 25.27
CA ARG A 654 17.67 15.26 26.53
C ARG A 654 16.58 15.73 27.49
N ASP A 655 16.25 14.92 28.50
CA ASP A 655 15.95 15.48 29.83
C ASP A 655 15.83 14.47 30.99
N ASP A 656 15.74 13.16 30.76
CA ASP A 656 15.60 12.22 31.89
C ASP A 656 16.90 11.53 32.29
N GLN A 657 17.18 11.49 33.60
CA GLN A 657 18.25 10.69 34.21
C GLN A 657 18.01 9.17 34.09
N ARG A 658 16.87 8.75 33.51
CA ARG A 658 16.41 7.36 33.40
C ARG A 658 16.00 7.05 31.96
N VAL A 659 16.26 5.82 31.52
CA VAL A 659 15.85 5.35 30.19
C VAL A 659 14.38 4.93 30.24
N LYS A 660 13.53 5.58 29.45
CA LYS A 660 12.11 5.23 29.33
C LYS A 660 11.95 4.16 28.26
N TYR A 661 11.24 3.08 28.55
CA TYR A 661 10.94 2.08 27.53
C TYR A 661 9.54 1.47 27.70
N GLU A 662 8.91 1.17 26.57
CA GLU A 662 7.57 0.63 26.47
C GLU A 662 7.61 -0.74 25.78
N PHE A 663 6.74 -1.65 26.21
CA PHE A 663 6.55 -2.93 25.53
C PHE A 663 5.08 -3.13 25.16
N TRP A 664 4.80 -3.03 23.85
CA TRP A 664 3.50 -3.24 23.25
C TRP A 664 3.30 -4.72 23.00
N THR A 665 2.26 -5.30 23.63
CA THR A 665 2.05 -6.75 23.70
C THR A 665 0.57 -7.13 23.76
N SER A 666 0.29 -8.44 23.81
CA SER A 666 -1.05 -9.03 23.99
C SER A 666 -1.02 -10.17 24.99
N SER A 667 -2.10 -10.34 25.75
CA SER A 667 -2.30 -11.45 26.69
C SER A 667 -2.65 -12.79 26.02
N ASN A 668 -2.80 -12.81 24.70
CA ASN A 668 -2.90 -14.06 23.94
C ASN A 668 -1.48 -14.57 23.64
N TYR A 669 -1.00 -15.52 24.44
CA TYR A 669 0.33 -16.12 24.28
C TYR A 669 0.32 -17.40 23.41
N GLU A 670 -0.83 -17.82 22.89
CA GLU A 670 -1.01 -19.08 22.17
C GLU A 670 -1.51 -18.86 20.73
N CYS A 671 -0.86 -17.95 19.99
CA CYS A 671 -1.19 -17.63 18.60
C CYS A 671 -0.18 -18.16 17.56
N GLY A 672 0.65 -19.15 17.91
CA GLY A 672 1.71 -19.68 17.04
C GLY A 672 3.06 -18.95 17.17
N PRO A 673 3.96 -19.05 16.16
CA PRO A 673 5.37 -18.68 16.29
C PRO A 673 5.62 -17.22 16.74
N LYS A 674 4.75 -16.29 16.35
CA LYS A 674 4.86 -14.88 16.78
C LYS A 674 4.67 -14.73 18.29
N CYS A 675 3.67 -15.41 18.86
CA CYS A 675 3.41 -15.40 20.29
C CYS A 675 4.44 -16.20 21.09
N ASP A 676 4.96 -17.29 20.53
CA ASP A 676 6.01 -18.11 21.15
C ASP A 676 7.30 -17.28 21.34
N ASN A 677 7.71 -16.55 20.29
CA ASN A 677 8.87 -15.66 20.35
C ASN A 677 8.67 -14.51 21.36
N GLN A 678 7.46 -13.96 21.44
CA GLN A 678 7.12 -12.89 22.39
C GLN A 678 7.29 -13.38 23.84
N ILE A 679 6.70 -14.53 24.19
CA ILE A 679 6.77 -15.02 25.57
C ILE A 679 8.18 -15.52 25.92
N GLU A 680 8.93 -16.04 24.96
CA GLU A 680 10.34 -16.39 25.12
C GLU A 680 11.18 -15.15 25.48
N PHE A 681 11.02 -14.05 24.74
CA PHE A 681 11.67 -12.78 25.07
C PHE A 681 11.31 -12.31 26.48
N VAL A 682 10.02 -12.28 26.83
CA VAL A 682 9.56 -11.84 28.16
C VAL A 682 10.19 -12.68 29.28
N LYS A 683 10.28 -14.00 29.11
CA LYS A 683 10.95 -14.91 30.07
C LYS A 683 12.45 -14.63 30.18
N ASN A 684 13.14 -14.44 29.05
CA ASN A 684 14.58 -14.24 29.00
C ASN A 684 15.02 -12.85 29.47
N PHE A 685 14.20 -11.83 29.23
CA PHE A 685 14.50 -10.43 29.56
C PHE A 685 14.10 -10.03 30.99
N LYS A 686 13.11 -10.70 31.58
CA LYS A 686 12.60 -10.48 32.94
C LYS A 686 13.68 -10.15 33.98
N GLY A 687 14.72 -10.98 34.07
CA GLY A 687 15.79 -10.79 35.06
C GLY A 687 16.56 -9.48 34.87
N ALA A 688 16.81 -9.08 33.62
CA ALA A 688 17.50 -7.83 33.30
C ALA A 688 16.60 -6.62 33.60
N ALA A 689 15.33 -6.70 33.19
CA ALA A 689 14.32 -5.66 33.46
C ALA A 689 14.15 -5.42 34.97
N GLN A 690 14.01 -6.49 35.77
CA GLN A 690 13.90 -6.41 37.23
C GLN A 690 15.09 -5.67 37.86
N VAL A 691 16.32 -5.96 37.44
CA VAL A 691 17.52 -5.30 37.97
C VAL A 691 17.55 -3.81 37.61
N LEU A 692 17.18 -3.46 36.38
CA LEU A 692 17.18 -2.08 35.89
C LEU A 692 16.10 -1.23 36.58
N GLU A 693 14.89 -1.78 36.72
CA GLU A 693 13.74 -1.11 37.35
C GLU A 693 13.92 -0.97 38.87
N GLN A 694 14.35 -2.03 39.58
CA GLN A 694 14.57 -1.99 41.03
C GLN A 694 15.63 -0.98 41.45
N LYS A 695 16.65 -0.78 40.61
CA LYS A 695 17.72 0.19 40.85
C LYS A 695 17.38 1.60 40.33
N GLY A 696 16.19 1.78 39.73
CA GLY A 696 15.69 3.07 39.26
C GLY A 696 16.41 3.61 38.03
N TYR A 697 17.04 2.74 37.23
CA TYR A 697 17.74 3.12 36.01
C TYR A 697 16.81 3.30 34.82
N THR A 698 15.70 2.57 34.81
CA THR A 698 14.72 2.58 33.73
C THR A 698 13.33 2.88 34.24
N GLU A 699 12.51 3.48 33.37
CA GLU A 699 11.08 3.65 33.57
C GLU A 699 10.36 2.81 32.49
N PHE A 700 9.80 1.69 32.92
CA PHE A 700 9.13 0.72 32.06
C PHE A 700 7.63 0.99 32.00
N THR A 701 6.97 0.79 30.86
CA THR A 701 5.50 0.71 30.77
C THR A 701 5.05 -0.36 29.76
N PRO A 702 4.28 -1.39 30.18
CA PRO A 702 3.64 -2.31 29.25
C PRO A 702 2.40 -1.64 28.63
N HIS A 703 2.21 -1.86 27.33
CA HIS A 703 1.06 -1.37 26.58
C HIS A 703 0.36 -2.52 25.86
N TYR A 704 -0.95 -2.35 25.64
CA TYR A 704 -1.79 -3.36 24.99
C TYR A 704 -2.47 -2.75 23.79
N MET A 705 -2.35 -3.41 22.64
CA MET A 705 -3.03 -2.95 21.43
C MET A 705 -4.54 -3.12 21.57
N ILE A 706 -5.26 -2.05 21.24
CA ILE A 706 -6.70 -1.98 21.31
C ILE A 706 -7.25 -1.61 19.94
N SER A 707 -8.20 -2.40 19.47
CA SER A 707 -9.08 -2.04 18.36
C SER A 707 -10.40 -1.50 18.91
N TYR A 708 -11.19 -0.86 18.06
CA TYR A 708 -12.55 -0.48 18.39
C TYR A 708 -13.51 -1.01 17.34
N CYS A 709 -14.74 -1.22 17.75
CA CYS A 709 -15.83 -1.56 16.87
C CYS A 709 -16.49 -0.26 16.41
N PRO A 710 -16.57 0.02 15.09
CA PRO A 710 -17.22 1.22 14.61
C PRO A 710 -18.67 1.27 15.10
N GLN A 711 -19.20 2.47 15.36
CA GLN A 711 -20.51 2.65 15.99
C GLN A 711 -21.64 1.86 15.30
N ALA A 712 -21.58 1.73 13.99
CA ALA A 712 -22.54 0.96 13.18
C ALA A 712 -22.58 -0.54 13.50
N PHE A 713 -21.49 -1.11 14.03
CA PHE A 713 -21.34 -2.54 14.28
C PHE A 713 -21.46 -2.92 15.76
N VAL A 714 -21.68 -1.96 16.68
CA VAL A 714 -21.73 -2.19 18.14
C VAL A 714 -22.74 -3.28 18.54
N LEU A 715 -23.82 -3.45 17.77
CA LEU A 715 -24.88 -4.42 18.04
C LEU A 715 -24.64 -5.80 17.42
N THR A 716 -23.66 -5.95 16.52
CA THR A 716 -23.40 -7.22 15.82
C THR A 716 -22.90 -8.29 16.78
N ARG A 717 -23.10 -9.55 16.40
CA ARG A 717 -22.60 -10.70 17.17
C ARG A 717 -21.08 -10.66 17.29
N GLN A 718 -20.37 -10.34 16.20
CA GLN A 718 -18.91 -10.28 16.18
C GLN A 718 -18.37 -9.23 17.17
N CYS A 719 -18.93 -8.02 17.15
CA CYS A 719 -18.55 -6.96 18.06
C CYS A 719 -18.78 -7.34 19.54
N LYS A 720 -19.94 -7.95 19.84
CA LYS A 720 -20.25 -8.47 21.17
C LYS A 720 -19.30 -9.58 21.64
N LEU A 721 -18.75 -10.36 20.71
CA LEU A 721 -17.78 -11.43 21.01
C LEU A 721 -16.34 -10.91 21.16
N GLN A 722 -15.98 -9.82 20.49
CA GLN A 722 -14.59 -9.31 20.49
C GLN A 722 -14.35 -8.16 21.46
N CYS A 723 -15.41 -7.49 21.91
CA CYS A 723 -15.28 -6.20 22.58
C CYS A 723 -15.91 -6.15 23.99
N ILE A 724 -15.43 -5.20 24.78
CA ILE A 724 -16.00 -4.74 26.07
C ILE A 724 -16.44 -3.28 25.97
N ASN A 725 -17.16 -2.79 26.99
CA ASN A 725 -17.65 -1.41 27.08
C ASN A 725 -18.43 -0.98 25.82
N HIS A 726 -19.37 -1.83 25.38
CA HIS A 726 -20.22 -1.58 24.21
C HIS A 726 -19.44 -1.30 22.91
N GLY A 727 -18.41 -2.11 22.63
CA GLY A 727 -17.69 -2.03 21.35
C GLY A 727 -16.52 -1.03 21.34
N ARG A 728 -16.33 -0.26 22.42
CA ARG A 728 -15.26 0.76 22.50
C ARG A 728 -13.85 0.17 22.47
N TYR A 729 -13.69 -1.02 23.06
CA TYR A 729 -12.38 -1.68 23.18
C TYR A 729 -12.49 -3.16 22.82
N CYS A 730 -11.70 -3.57 21.84
CA CYS A 730 -11.76 -4.88 21.21
C CYS A 730 -10.36 -5.47 21.06
N ALA A 731 -10.30 -6.81 21.09
CA ALA A 731 -9.10 -7.57 20.74
C ALA A 731 -9.45 -8.65 19.70
N PRO A 732 -8.49 -9.07 18.86
CA PRO A 732 -8.69 -10.17 17.92
C PRO A 732 -9.08 -11.47 18.64
N THR A 733 -9.91 -12.28 17.98
CA THR A 733 -10.20 -13.64 18.44
C THR A 733 -8.95 -14.51 18.26
N PRO A 734 -8.56 -15.33 19.26
CA PRO A 734 -7.48 -16.30 19.10
C PRO A 734 -7.70 -17.20 17.88
N GLU A 735 -6.67 -17.36 17.05
CA GLU A 735 -6.74 -18.05 15.74
C GLU A 735 -6.92 -19.58 15.86
N GLN A 736 -6.54 -20.16 17.00
CA GLN A 736 -6.69 -21.60 17.26
C GLN A 736 -8.02 -21.90 17.96
N ASP A 737 -8.75 -22.89 17.44
CA ASP A 737 -9.94 -23.42 18.11
C ASP A 737 -9.53 -24.34 19.27
N PHE A 738 -9.59 -23.81 20.49
CA PHE A 738 -9.28 -24.55 21.72
C PHE A 738 -10.48 -25.35 22.27
N GLY A 739 -11.60 -25.45 21.54
CA GLY A 739 -12.78 -26.25 21.91
C GLY A 739 -13.72 -25.62 22.95
N ASN A 740 -13.31 -24.49 23.57
CA ASN A 740 -14.07 -23.81 24.64
C ASN A 740 -14.61 -22.41 24.27
N GLY A 741 -14.43 -21.96 23.02
CA GLY A 741 -15.03 -20.72 22.53
C GLY A 741 -14.41 -19.43 23.09
N TYR A 742 -13.10 -19.40 23.36
CA TYR A 742 -12.39 -18.17 23.73
C TYR A 742 -12.45 -17.14 22.59
N VAL A 743 -13.19 -16.07 22.83
CA VAL A 743 -13.32 -14.94 21.89
C VAL A 743 -12.55 -13.70 22.34
N GLY A 744 -12.36 -12.73 21.44
CA GLY A 744 -11.57 -11.52 21.67
C GLY A 744 -11.91 -10.74 22.94
N LYS A 745 -13.18 -10.77 23.39
CA LYS A 745 -13.61 -10.17 24.66
C LYS A 745 -12.83 -10.72 25.86
N HIS A 746 -12.50 -12.01 25.88
CA HIS A 746 -11.71 -12.62 26.96
C HIS A 746 -10.27 -12.10 26.97
N VAL A 747 -9.67 -11.97 25.78
CA VAL A 747 -8.32 -11.39 25.62
C VAL A 747 -8.32 -9.94 26.08
N MET A 748 -9.33 -9.15 25.69
CA MET A 748 -9.45 -7.74 26.08
C MET A 748 -9.58 -7.56 27.60
N VAL A 749 -10.38 -8.40 28.28
CA VAL A 749 -10.48 -8.39 29.75
C VAL A 749 -9.14 -8.75 30.41
N GLN A 750 -8.37 -9.68 29.83
CA GLN A 750 -7.06 -10.05 30.37
C GLN A 750 -5.99 -8.98 30.10
N ASN A 751 -5.99 -8.33 28.93
CA ASN A 751 -5.16 -7.16 28.64
C ASN A 751 -5.42 -6.05 29.67
N LEU A 752 -6.70 -5.71 29.92
CA LEU A 752 -7.08 -4.73 30.94
C LEU A 752 -6.60 -5.14 32.34
N ARG A 753 -6.75 -6.41 32.72
CA ARG A 753 -6.27 -6.91 34.02
C ARG A 753 -4.76 -6.73 34.17
N GLN A 754 -3.98 -7.02 33.13
CA GLN A 754 -2.53 -6.86 33.16
C GLN A 754 -2.09 -5.38 33.21
N ALA A 755 -2.77 -4.50 32.48
CA ALA A 755 -2.54 -3.05 32.55
C ALA A 755 -2.87 -2.50 33.96
N CYS A 756 -4.00 -2.91 34.53
CA CYS A 756 -4.39 -2.55 35.90
C CYS A 756 -3.43 -3.10 36.96
N LEU A 757 -2.94 -4.33 36.79
CA LEU A 757 -1.91 -4.90 37.65
C LEU A 757 -0.63 -4.07 37.61
N PHE A 758 -0.16 -3.70 36.42
CA PHE A 758 1.00 -2.83 36.28
C PHE A 758 0.78 -1.49 36.98
N LYS A 759 -0.37 -0.85 36.79
CA LYS A 759 -0.73 0.41 37.46
C LYS A 759 -0.65 0.30 38.99
N VAL A 760 -1.29 -0.71 39.57
CA VAL A 760 -1.27 -0.94 41.04
C VAL A 760 0.13 -1.27 41.54
N ALA A 761 0.89 -2.08 40.78
CA ALA A 761 2.26 -2.42 41.11
C ALA A 761 3.18 -1.19 41.07
N ASN A 762 3.02 -0.33 40.07
CA ASN A 762 3.76 0.91 39.91
C ASN A 762 3.43 1.93 41.02
N GLU A 763 2.15 2.10 41.38
CA GLU A 763 1.72 2.92 42.52
C GLU A 763 2.32 2.43 43.85
N SER A 764 2.60 1.13 43.97
CA SER A 764 3.28 0.54 45.14
C SER A 764 4.82 0.60 45.07
N GLY A 765 5.39 1.21 44.03
CA GLY A 765 6.83 1.32 43.80
C GLY A 765 7.50 0.01 43.36
N LYS A 766 6.73 -0.94 42.82
CA LYS A 766 7.21 -2.28 42.41
C LYS A 766 6.76 -2.64 40.98
N PRO A 767 7.01 -1.80 39.95
CA PRO A 767 6.57 -2.04 38.57
C PRO A 767 7.03 -3.40 38.01
N TRP A 768 8.19 -3.89 38.47
CA TRP A 768 8.78 -5.14 38.02
C TRP A 768 7.99 -6.41 38.38
N LEU A 769 6.98 -6.31 39.26
CA LEU A 769 6.05 -7.41 39.56
C LEU A 769 5.18 -7.79 38.34
N TRP A 770 5.03 -6.89 37.37
CA TRP A 770 4.36 -7.22 36.11
C TRP A 770 5.07 -8.36 35.38
N TRP A 771 6.41 -8.34 35.31
CA TRP A 771 7.20 -9.42 34.70
C TRP A 771 6.99 -10.77 35.40
N ASP A 772 6.86 -10.76 36.74
CA ASP A 772 6.54 -11.97 37.50
C ASP A 772 5.15 -12.51 37.17
N TYR A 773 4.15 -11.63 37.13
CA TYR A 773 2.78 -12.01 36.81
C TYR A 773 2.67 -12.57 35.39
N VAL A 774 3.14 -11.86 34.35
CA VAL A 774 2.89 -12.28 32.96
C VAL A 774 3.63 -13.58 32.61
N THR A 775 4.82 -13.80 33.18
CA THR A 775 5.57 -15.06 32.98
C THR A 775 4.88 -16.25 33.66
N GLU A 776 4.30 -16.05 34.84
CA GLU A 776 3.57 -17.10 35.54
C GLU A 776 2.17 -17.33 34.96
N PHE A 777 1.46 -16.28 34.58
CA PHE A 777 0.15 -16.38 33.92
C PHE A 777 0.27 -17.15 32.60
N ALA A 778 1.26 -16.82 31.76
CA ALA A 778 1.49 -17.50 30.49
C ALA A 778 1.82 -19.00 30.63
N THR A 779 2.27 -19.43 31.81
CA THR A 779 2.59 -20.85 32.08
C THR A 779 1.47 -21.58 32.80
N ARG A 780 0.76 -20.92 33.73
CA ARG A 780 -0.27 -21.55 34.58
C ARG A 780 -1.70 -21.42 34.04
N CYS A 781 -1.99 -20.37 33.28
CA CYS A 781 -3.34 -19.99 32.86
C CYS A 781 -3.53 -20.08 31.33
N THR A 782 -3.16 -21.22 30.74
CA THR A 782 -3.20 -21.43 29.28
C THR A 782 -4.64 -21.65 28.78
N MET A 783 -4.92 -21.20 27.55
CA MET A 783 -6.14 -21.50 26.81
C MET A 783 -6.19 -22.98 26.43
N LYS A 784 -5.06 -23.60 26.08
CA LYS A 784 -4.98 -25.05 25.77
C LYS A 784 -5.47 -25.94 26.90
N GLU A 785 -5.20 -25.57 28.15
CA GLU A 785 -5.66 -26.32 29.33
C GLU A 785 -6.99 -25.78 29.89
N ASN A 786 -7.64 -24.85 29.18
CA ASN A 786 -8.89 -24.21 29.59
C ASN A 786 -8.80 -23.44 30.92
N LYS A 787 -7.62 -22.92 31.24
CA LYS A 787 -7.32 -22.17 32.47
C LYS A 787 -7.23 -20.66 32.25
N TYR A 788 -7.58 -20.17 31.06
CA TYR A 788 -7.60 -18.74 30.73
C TYR A 788 -8.81 -18.03 31.36
N THR A 789 -8.86 -17.98 32.69
CA THR A 789 -10.02 -17.50 33.47
C THR A 789 -9.64 -16.43 34.49
N LYS A 790 -10.64 -15.79 35.12
CA LYS A 790 -10.42 -14.84 36.22
C LYS A 790 -9.81 -15.55 37.43
N GLU A 791 -10.30 -16.73 37.76
CA GLU A 791 -9.88 -17.49 38.95
C GLU A 791 -8.40 -17.86 38.87
N CYS A 792 -7.93 -18.30 37.70
CA CYS A 792 -6.50 -18.58 37.51
C CYS A 792 -5.66 -17.30 37.64
N ALA A 793 -6.10 -16.20 37.02
CA ALA A 793 -5.42 -14.91 37.15
C ALA A 793 -5.34 -14.44 38.61
N ASP A 794 -6.44 -14.51 39.36
CA ASP A 794 -6.53 -14.09 40.75
C ASP A 794 -5.61 -14.93 41.65
N GLN A 795 -5.49 -16.24 41.40
CA GLN A 795 -4.54 -17.10 42.11
C GLN A 795 -3.08 -16.70 41.87
N VAL A 796 -2.73 -16.29 40.64
CA VAL A 796 -1.39 -15.79 40.30
C VAL A 796 -1.15 -14.41 40.94
N ILE A 797 -2.16 -13.54 40.98
CA ILE A 797 -2.06 -12.23 41.66
C ILE A 797 -1.81 -12.40 43.16
N GLN A 798 -2.58 -13.28 43.80
CA GLN A 798 -2.48 -13.55 45.24
C GLN A 798 -1.14 -14.19 45.61
N SER A 799 -0.61 -15.11 44.79
CA SER A 799 0.71 -15.73 45.04
C SER A 799 1.86 -14.71 45.01
N ARG A 800 1.66 -13.56 44.33
CA ARG A 800 2.63 -12.46 44.23
C ARG A 800 2.40 -11.32 45.24
N GLY A 801 1.37 -11.44 46.10
CA GLY A 801 1.09 -10.47 47.15
C GLY A 801 0.66 -9.10 46.62
N ILE A 802 0.04 -9.04 45.43
CA ILE A 802 -0.50 -7.81 44.84
C ILE A 802 -1.95 -7.65 45.32
N ASP A 803 -2.36 -6.41 45.60
CA ASP A 803 -3.71 -6.09 46.10
C ASP A 803 -4.77 -6.33 45.02
N LEU A 804 -5.41 -7.49 45.09
CA LEU A 804 -6.46 -7.90 44.15
C LEU A 804 -7.66 -6.94 44.17
N ALA A 805 -8.01 -6.37 45.33
CA ALA A 805 -9.15 -5.46 45.43
C ALA A 805 -8.91 -4.15 44.68
N LYS A 806 -7.67 -3.64 44.69
CA LYS A 806 -7.29 -2.48 43.87
C LYS A 806 -7.32 -2.78 42.38
N ILE A 807 -6.90 -3.99 41.98
CA ILE A 807 -6.95 -4.42 40.57
C ILE A 807 -8.40 -4.53 40.09
N ASP A 808 -9.27 -5.20 40.85
CA ASP A 808 -10.69 -5.33 40.50
C ASP A 808 -11.37 -3.95 40.41
N LYS A 809 -11.04 -3.02 41.32
CA LYS A 809 -11.51 -1.62 41.24
C LYS A 809 -11.01 -0.89 39.99
N CYS A 810 -9.79 -1.15 39.55
CA CYS A 810 -9.22 -0.57 38.33
C CYS A 810 -9.88 -1.12 37.05
N ILE A 811 -10.18 -2.41 37.01
CA ILE A 811 -10.87 -3.06 35.88
C ILE A 811 -12.27 -2.48 35.72
N GLY A 812 -13.01 -2.33 36.83
CA GLY A 812 -14.35 -1.76 36.83
C GLY A 812 -15.37 -2.65 36.10
N ASP A 813 -16.49 -2.06 35.71
CA ASP A 813 -17.53 -2.75 34.95
C ASP A 813 -17.22 -2.74 33.45
N THR A 814 -16.81 -3.91 32.93
CA THR A 814 -16.48 -4.12 31.51
C THR A 814 -17.73 -4.29 30.63
N ALA A 815 -18.92 -4.41 31.22
CA ALA A 815 -20.18 -4.46 30.50
C ALA A 815 -20.86 -3.10 30.36
N ALA A 816 -20.52 -2.11 31.19
CA ALA A 816 -21.11 -0.77 31.13
C ALA A 816 -20.70 0.01 29.87
N ASP A 817 -21.62 0.77 29.28
CA ASP A 817 -21.34 1.72 28.20
C ASP A 817 -20.73 3.02 28.73
N VAL A 818 -19.56 2.89 29.35
CA VAL A 818 -18.78 4.01 29.86
C VAL A 818 -17.33 3.86 29.41
N GLU A 819 -16.64 4.99 29.27
CA GLU A 819 -15.22 5.00 28.97
C GLU A 819 -14.43 4.37 30.12
N ASN A 820 -13.50 3.45 29.79
CA ASN A 820 -12.57 2.92 30.76
C ASN A 820 -11.28 3.75 30.68
N PRO A 821 -10.88 4.47 31.76
CA PRO A 821 -9.76 5.41 31.69
C PRO A 821 -8.43 4.73 31.40
N VAL A 822 -8.25 3.46 31.76
CA VAL A 822 -7.02 2.70 31.45
C VAL A 822 -6.97 2.41 29.95
N LEU A 823 -8.06 1.89 29.37
CA LEU A 823 -8.12 1.54 27.95
C LEU A 823 -8.14 2.77 27.04
N LYS A 824 -8.72 3.88 27.51
CA LYS A 824 -8.62 5.16 26.81
C LYS A 824 -7.16 5.63 26.72
N ALA A 825 -6.43 5.56 27.83
CA ALA A 825 -5.01 5.89 27.85
C ALA A 825 -4.18 4.98 26.93
N GLU A 826 -4.50 3.69 26.84
CA GLU A 826 -3.88 2.76 25.87
C GLU A 826 -4.17 3.16 24.42
N GLN A 827 -5.41 3.50 24.07
CA GLN A 827 -5.76 3.99 22.72
C GLN A 827 -5.01 5.28 22.37
N ASP A 828 -4.93 6.23 23.31
CA ASP A 828 -4.23 7.49 23.11
C ASP A 828 -2.71 7.25 22.97
N ALA A 829 -2.15 6.32 23.76
CA ALA A 829 -0.76 5.90 23.62
C ALA A 829 -0.49 5.17 22.29
N GLN A 830 -1.46 4.44 21.74
CA GLN A 830 -1.31 3.71 20.48
C GLN A 830 -1.20 4.65 19.28
N ASN A 831 -1.96 5.75 19.30
CA ASN A 831 -2.04 6.77 18.25
C ASN A 831 -0.87 7.78 18.24
N GLY A 832 0.19 7.52 19.00
CA GLY A 832 1.53 8.14 18.90
C GLY A 832 1.57 9.67 18.84
N ASN A 833 1.99 10.32 19.93
CA ASN A 833 2.37 11.74 19.88
C ASN A 833 3.82 11.91 19.40
N GLY A 834 4.05 12.68 18.33
CA GLY A 834 5.39 13.10 17.87
C GLY A 834 6.12 12.08 16.97
N SER A 835 7.46 12.04 17.04
CA SER A 835 8.35 11.33 16.10
C SER A 835 8.29 9.80 16.12
N ARG A 836 7.53 9.19 17.04
CA ARG A 836 7.43 7.72 17.20
C ARG A 836 6.51 7.06 16.16
N GLY A 837 5.51 7.79 15.68
CA GLY A 837 4.41 7.25 14.86
C GLY A 837 3.47 6.29 15.62
N ASN A 838 2.45 5.81 14.91
CA ASN A 838 1.47 4.85 15.42
C ASN A 838 2.10 3.47 15.62
N VAL A 839 1.66 2.74 16.65
CA VAL A 839 2.01 1.32 16.82
C VAL A 839 0.93 0.49 16.15
N THR A 840 1.27 -0.17 15.04
CA THR A 840 0.34 -0.96 14.21
C THR A 840 0.64 -2.47 14.25
N GLU A 841 1.74 -2.89 14.89
CA GLU A 841 2.17 -4.29 14.95
C GLU A 841 2.58 -4.71 16.38
N LEU A 842 2.44 -6.01 16.67
CA LEU A 842 2.84 -6.63 17.94
C LEU A 842 3.76 -7.85 17.70
N PRO A 843 4.72 -8.13 18.61
CA PRO A 843 5.16 -7.27 19.71
C PRO A 843 6.02 -6.08 19.20
N THR A 844 5.90 -4.92 19.86
CA THR A 844 6.71 -3.73 19.54
C THR A 844 7.37 -3.18 20.81
N LEU A 845 8.66 -2.84 20.75
CA LEU A 845 9.37 -2.18 21.84
C LEU A 845 9.61 -0.71 21.46
N VAL A 846 9.44 0.22 22.40
CA VAL A 846 9.76 1.64 22.22
C VAL A 846 10.80 2.01 23.28
N ILE A 847 11.88 2.66 22.90
CA ILE A 847 12.91 3.13 23.82
C ILE A 847 13.05 4.64 23.59
N ASN A 848 12.90 5.44 24.64
CA ASN A 848 12.95 6.90 24.63
C ASN A 848 12.10 7.52 23.48
N ASN A 849 10.84 7.12 23.39
CA ASN A 849 9.88 7.56 22.36
C ASN A 849 10.27 7.22 20.90
N ARG A 850 11.09 6.18 20.70
CA ARG A 850 11.43 5.64 19.37
C ARG A 850 11.11 4.15 19.30
N GLN A 851 10.39 3.72 18.25
CA GLN A 851 10.16 2.28 18.01
C GLN A 851 11.50 1.59 17.73
N TYR A 852 11.84 0.59 18.55
CA TYR A 852 13.01 -0.26 18.37
C TYR A 852 12.78 -1.20 17.19
N LYS A 853 13.73 -1.20 16.24
CA LYS A 853 13.67 -2.00 15.00
C LYS A 853 14.67 -3.16 14.97
N GLY A 854 15.37 -3.41 16.07
CA GLY A 854 16.30 -4.54 16.21
C GLY A 854 15.60 -5.84 16.59
N LYS A 855 16.36 -6.94 16.71
CA LYS A 855 15.82 -8.23 17.15
C LYS A 855 15.33 -8.17 18.60
N LEU A 856 14.17 -8.77 18.86
CA LEU A 856 13.57 -8.86 20.20
C LEU A 856 14.22 -10.00 21.01
N GLU A 857 15.51 -9.84 21.31
CA GLU A 857 16.32 -10.78 22.10
C GLU A 857 16.96 -10.04 23.29
N LYS A 858 17.16 -10.75 24.41
CA LYS A 858 17.68 -10.17 25.67
C LYS A 858 18.92 -9.30 25.44
N GLY A 859 19.93 -9.83 24.75
CA GLY A 859 21.21 -9.14 24.56
C GLY A 859 21.11 -7.89 23.69
N ALA A 860 20.29 -7.92 22.63
CA ALA A 860 20.12 -6.80 21.72
C ALA A 860 19.35 -5.64 22.39
N VAL A 861 18.27 -5.96 23.10
CA VAL A 861 17.46 -4.96 23.84
C VAL A 861 18.24 -4.38 25.01
N LEU A 862 18.95 -5.21 25.79
CA LEU A 862 19.76 -4.73 26.91
C LEU A 862 20.86 -3.77 26.42
N LYS A 863 21.49 -4.08 25.28
CA LYS A 863 22.51 -3.22 24.68
C LYS A 863 21.95 -1.85 24.29
N GLU A 864 20.74 -1.80 23.73
CA GLU A 864 20.07 -0.54 23.34
C GLU A 864 19.69 0.30 24.57
N ILE A 865 19.18 -0.33 25.63
CA ILE A 865 18.86 0.36 26.90
C ILE A 865 20.15 0.89 27.55
N CYS A 866 21.22 0.10 27.58
CA CYS A 866 22.50 0.52 28.13
C CYS A 866 23.13 1.68 27.33
N ALA A 867 23.02 1.65 25.99
CA ALA A 867 23.48 2.73 25.12
C ALA A 867 22.72 4.06 25.33
N SER A 868 21.57 4.02 25.99
CA SER A 868 20.72 5.19 26.21
C SER A 868 21.07 6.01 27.48
N PHE A 869 22.06 5.58 28.29
CA PHE A 869 22.52 6.35 29.47
C PHE A 869 23.51 7.47 29.08
N GLN A 870 23.50 8.62 29.79
CA GLN A 870 24.36 9.77 29.50
C GLN A 870 25.84 9.56 29.90
N GLU A 871 26.77 10.05 29.06
CA GLU A 871 28.23 9.99 29.28
C GLU A 871 28.74 10.79 30.50
N LYS A 872 28.02 11.80 30.99
CA LYS A 872 28.51 12.69 32.08
C LYS A 872 28.54 12.02 33.46
N SER A 873 28.07 10.78 33.57
CA SER A 873 28.10 10.02 34.81
C SER A 873 28.53 8.57 34.55
N GLN A 874 29.82 8.37 34.28
CA GLN A 874 30.47 7.05 34.48
C GLN A 874 30.27 6.46 35.89
N LYS A 875 29.65 7.20 36.82
CA LYS A 875 29.20 6.74 38.15
C LYS A 875 27.76 6.16 38.18
N THR A 876 26.96 6.23 37.12
CA THR A 876 25.53 5.83 37.14
C THR A 876 25.15 4.73 36.14
N GLU A 877 26.09 4.22 35.34
CA GLU A 877 25.75 3.13 34.41
C GLU A 877 25.59 1.79 35.18
N PRO A 878 24.51 1.03 34.94
CA PRO A 878 24.25 -0.21 35.66
C PRO A 878 25.34 -1.26 35.46
N SER A 879 25.75 -1.98 36.51
CA SER A 879 26.71 -3.10 36.41
C SER A 879 26.32 -4.18 35.39
N ILE A 880 25.01 -4.35 35.15
CA ILE A 880 24.46 -5.30 34.16
C ILE A 880 24.82 -4.91 32.71
N CYS A 881 25.15 -3.64 32.44
CA CYS A 881 25.63 -3.17 31.15
C CYS A 881 27.07 -3.59 30.84
N PHE A 882 27.83 -4.00 31.87
CA PHE A 882 29.25 -4.39 31.74
C PHE A 882 29.49 -5.90 31.82
N SER A 883 28.47 -6.70 32.16
CA SER A 883 28.65 -8.13 32.47
C SER A 883 28.51 -9.09 31.27
N GLU A 884 28.02 -8.64 30.10
CA GLU A 884 27.75 -9.54 28.95
C GLU A 884 28.55 -9.20 27.66
N GLY A 885 29.56 -8.33 27.72
CA GLY A 885 30.44 -8.04 26.59
C GLY A 885 31.88 -7.78 27.03
N HIS A 886 32.80 -8.67 26.65
CA HIS A 886 34.24 -8.41 26.73
C HIS A 886 34.58 -7.10 26.00
N PHE A 887 34.92 -6.06 26.77
CA PHE A 887 35.92 -5.08 26.37
C PHE A 887 37.15 -5.31 27.25
N PRO A 888 38.34 -5.61 26.68
CA PRO A 888 39.57 -5.51 27.44
C PRO A 888 39.72 -4.04 27.88
N ARG A 889 39.82 -3.83 29.19
CA ARG A 889 40.44 -2.62 29.73
C ARG A 889 41.93 -2.78 29.53
N ASP A 890 42.53 -1.96 28.68
CA ASP A 890 43.96 -1.65 28.79
C ASP A 890 44.10 -0.14 29.02
N SER A 891 44.79 0.15 30.13
CA SER A 891 45.47 1.39 30.58
C SER A 891 44.98 2.75 30.09
#